data_AF-A0A8D2QDQ0-F1
#
_entry.id   AF-A0A8D2QDQ0-F1
#
_cell.length_a   1.000
_cell.length_b   1.000
_cell.length_c   1.000
_cell.angle_alpha   90.00
_cell.angle_beta   90.00
_cell.angle_gamma   90.00
#
_symmetry.space_group_name_H-M   'P 1'
#
loop_
_entity.id
_entity.type
_entity.pdbx_description
1 polymer ?
#
loop_
_entity_poly.entity_id
_entity_poly.type
_entity_poly.pdbx_seq_one_letter_code
_entity_poly.pdbx_strand_id
1 'polypeptide(L)'
;MLLLITVGCTERFVSSPEEVLDVIDEGKANRHVAVTNMNEHSSRSHSIFLINIKQENVETEKKLSGKLYLVDLAGSEKVSKTGAEGAVLDEAKNINKSLSALGNVISALAEGTVSNPECCIPGGNAAALGFVCRAKTIKNTVSVNLELTAEEWKKKYEKEKDKNKSLKNVIQHLELELNRWRNGRMQGLYKGSCPSNPILDNIPASCEKELKISTPVSLQDDEINQQSQLAEKLKQQMLDQEELLASTRRDYEKIQEELTRLQIENEAAKDEVKEVLQALEELAVNYDQKSQEVEDKTRTNEQLADELAQKSSALTATQRELGQLQELSNHQKKRATEILNLLLKDLGEIGGIIGTNDVKTLADVNGVIEEEFTMARLYISKMKSEVKSLVNRSKQLESAQMDSNRKMNASERELAACQLLISQHEAKIKSLTDYMQNMEQKRRQLEESQDSLNEELAKLRAQEKMHEVSFKDKEKEHLTRLQDAEEMKKALEQQMESHREAHQKQLSRLRDEIEEKQKIIDEIRDMNQKLQLEQEKLSADYDKLKIEDQEREMKLEKLILLNDKREQAREDLKGLEETVARELQTLHNLRKLFVQDLTTRVKKSVELDSDDGGGSVAQKQKISFLENNLEQLTKVHKQLVRDNADLRCELPKLEKRLRATAERVKALESALKEAKENAMRDRKRYQQEVDRIKEAVRAKNMARRAHSAQIAKPIRPGHYPASSPTAVHTIRGGGMSNSSYYHNTK
;
A
#
# COMPACT_ATOMS: atom_id res chain seq x y z
N MET A 1 -0.64 11.64 31.47
CA MET A 1 -0.41 10.39 30.73
C MET A 1 0.83 10.61 29.88
N LEU A 2 1.96 9.96 30.17
CA LEU A 2 3.20 10.19 29.42
C LEU A 2 3.18 9.35 28.14
N LEU A 3 3.20 10.01 26.98
CA LEU A 3 3.40 9.33 25.70
C LEU A 3 4.90 9.04 25.55
N LEU A 4 5.29 7.77 25.73
CA LEU A 4 6.62 7.30 25.35
C LEU A 4 6.65 7.13 23.82
N ILE A 5 7.27 8.10 23.14
CA ILE A 5 7.58 8.05 21.72
C ILE A 5 9.08 7.78 21.58
N THR A 6 9.44 6.60 21.09
CA THR A 6 10.82 6.30 20.69
C THR A 6 11.04 6.79 19.25
N VAL A 7 11.65 7.97 19.14
CA VAL A 7 11.99 8.60 17.85
C VAL A 7 12.95 7.69 17.07
N GLY A 8 12.68 7.49 15.77
CA GLY A 8 13.51 6.67 14.88
C GLY A 8 13.19 5.17 14.83
N CYS A 9 12.13 4.70 15.50
CA CYS A 9 11.64 3.33 15.30
C CYS A 9 10.99 3.16 13.92
N THR A 10 11.27 2.03 13.26
CA THR A 10 10.63 1.66 11.99
C THR A 10 9.24 1.09 12.25
N GLU A 11 8.18 1.85 11.96
CA GLU A 11 6.82 1.32 11.88
C GLU A 11 6.58 0.68 10.50
N ARG A 12 5.86 -0.45 10.45
CA ARG A 12 5.34 -1.05 9.21
C ARG A 12 3.84 -1.27 9.35
N PHE A 13 3.10 -0.95 8.29
CA PHE A 13 1.74 -1.43 8.10
C PHE A 13 1.78 -2.89 7.63
N VAL A 14 0.82 -3.68 8.10
CA VAL A 14 0.70 -5.12 7.81
C VAL A 14 -0.77 -5.44 7.58
N SER A 15 -1.08 -6.18 6.52
CA SER A 15 -2.44 -6.45 6.05
C SER A 15 -2.91 -7.90 6.27
N SER A 16 -1.97 -8.81 6.51
CA SER A 16 -2.21 -10.24 6.72
C SER A 16 -1.51 -10.79 7.98
N PRO A 17 -2.01 -11.89 8.57
CA PRO A 17 -1.30 -12.61 9.64
C PRO A 17 0.11 -13.06 9.23
N GLU A 18 0.30 -13.40 7.95
CA GLU A 18 1.57 -13.79 7.35
C GLU A 18 2.59 -12.64 7.41
N GLU A 19 2.21 -11.43 7.00
CA GLU A 19 3.08 -10.23 7.13
C GLU A 19 3.45 -9.92 8.58
N VAL A 20 2.53 -10.14 9.54
CA VAL A 20 2.83 -9.99 10.97
C VAL A 20 3.91 -10.98 11.41
N LEU A 21 3.84 -12.23 10.95
CA LEU A 21 4.84 -13.26 11.25
C LEU A 21 6.18 -12.98 10.57
N ASP A 22 6.19 -12.55 9.31
CA ASP A 22 7.41 -12.15 8.59
C ASP A 22 8.13 -10.99 9.29
N VAL A 23 7.40 -9.97 9.76
CA VAL A 23 7.99 -8.83 10.50
C VAL A 23 8.48 -9.26 11.90
N ILE A 24 7.81 -10.22 12.54
CA ILE A 24 8.28 -10.84 13.79
C ILE A 24 9.57 -11.65 13.55
N ASP A 25 9.66 -12.41 12.46
CA ASP A 25 10.83 -13.24 12.13
C ASP A 25 12.01 -12.40 11.62
N GLU A 26 11.77 -11.31 10.91
CA GLU A 26 12.78 -10.27 10.64
C GLU A 26 13.27 -9.65 11.97
N GLY A 27 12.37 -9.37 12.92
CA GLY A 27 12.72 -8.93 14.26
C GLY A 27 13.62 -9.93 15.01
N LYS A 28 13.32 -11.23 14.94
CA LYS A 28 14.16 -12.31 15.48
C LYS A 28 15.52 -12.40 14.79
N ALA A 29 15.56 -12.25 13.46
CA ALA A 29 16.80 -12.27 12.69
C ALA A 29 17.71 -11.07 12.99
N ASN A 30 17.14 -9.86 13.09
CA ASN A 30 17.84 -8.64 13.49
C ASN A 30 18.38 -8.73 14.93
N ARG A 31 17.72 -9.49 15.82
CA ARG A 31 18.22 -9.80 17.18
C ARG A 31 19.43 -10.77 17.18
N HIS A 32 19.78 -11.38 16.05
CA HIS A 32 20.75 -12.48 15.98
C HIS A 32 22.18 -12.07 15.56
N VAL A 33 22.58 -10.80 15.72
CA VAL A 33 23.93 -10.30 15.33
C VAL A 33 24.70 -9.72 16.52
N ALA A 34 25.14 -10.59 17.44
CA ALA A 34 26.13 -10.27 18.49
C ALA A 34 26.81 -11.53 19.06
N VAL A 35 27.39 -12.38 18.19
CA VAL A 35 28.10 -13.60 18.65
C VAL A 35 29.44 -13.21 19.28
N THR A 36 29.59 -13.49 20.58
CA THR A 36 30.88 -13.55 21.28
C THR A 36 31.07 -14.95 21.85
N ASN A 37 32.33 -15.38 21.95
CA ASN A 37 32.72 -16.80 21.89
C ASN A 37 32.49 -17.61 23.19
N MET A 38 31.46 -17.29 23.98
CA MET A 38 31.25 -17.88 25.31
C MET A 38 29.81 -17.87 25.87
N ASN A 39 28.78 -17.64 25.04
CA ASN A 39 27.38 -17.92 25.41
C ASN A 39 26.53 -18.11 24.13
N GLU A 40 25.81 -19.22 24.04
CA GLU A 40 24.97 -19.55 22.89
C GLU A 40 23.50 -19.15 23.16
N HIS A 41 22.90 -18.42 22.21
CA HIS A 41 21.53 -17.88 22.19
C HIS A 41 21.07 -16.83 23.24
N SER A 42 20.34 -15.83 22.69
CA SER A 42 19.28 -14.94 23.23
C SER A 42 19.40 -14.19 24.57
N SER A 43 20.18 -14.64 25.54
CA SER A 43 20.11 -14.21 26.95
C SER A 43 20.43 -12.73 27.25
N ARG A 44 21.05 -12.00 26.32
CA ARG A 44 21.70 -10.70 26.58
C ARG A 44 21.01 -9.46 26.02
N SER A 45 19.84 -9.55 25.37
CA SER A 45 19.14 -8.36 24.86
C SER A 45 17.64 -8.35 25.19
N HIS A 46 17.15 -7.19 25.61
CA HIS A 46 15.72 -6.91 25.75
C HIS A 46 15.15 -6.59 24.37
N SER A 47 13.97 -7.11 24.06
CA SER A 47 13.27 -6.90 22.80
C SER A 47 11.88 -6.35 23.08
N ILE A 48 11.50 -5.27 22.41
CA ILE A 48 10.17 -4.66 22.50
C ILE A 48 9.57 -4.68 21.11
N PHE A 49 8.47 -5.41 20.94
CA PHE A 49 7.69 -5.44 19.70
C PHE A 49 6.33 -4.77 19.96
N LEU A 50 6.05 -3.68 19.25
CA LEU A 50 4.84 -2.88 19.41
C LEU A 50 3.85 -3.19 18.29
N ILE A 51 2.69 -3.73 18.66
CA ILE A 51 1.55 -3.88 17.74
C ILE A 51 0.58 -2.73 18.04
N ASN A 52 0.37 -1.85 17.06
CA ASN A 52 -0.52 -0.70 17.15
C ASN A 52 -1.79 -0.97 16.33
N ILE A 53 -2.85 -1.45 16.99
CA ILE A 53 -4.13 -1.72 16.35
C ILE A 53 -4.93 -0.42 16.32
N LYS A 54 -5.40 -0.03 15.14
CA LYS A 54 -6.43 1.00 14.95
C LYS A 54 -7.68 0.31 14.40
N GLN A 55 -8.84 0.66 14.94
CA GLN A 55 -10.14 0.18 14.48
C GLN A 55 -11.06 1.38 14.31
N GLU A 56 -11.84 1.37 13.23
CA GLU A 56 -12.85 2.38 12.93
C GLU A 56 -14.19 1.67 12.74
N ASN A 57 -15.23 2.12 13.44
CA ASN A 57 -16.59 1.64 13.24
C ASN A 57 -17.28 2.57 12.24
N VAL A 58 -17.51 2.07 11.02
CA VAL A 58 -18.03 2.86 9.88
C VAL A 58 -19.44 3.39 10.11
N GLU A 59 -20.26 2.71 10.93
CA GLU A 59 -21.65 3.13 11.23
C GLU A 59 -21.74 4.24 12.30
N THR A 60 -20.67 4.47 13.07
CA THR A 60 -20.69 5.39 14.24
C THR A 60 -19.48 6.34 14.29
N GLU A 61 -18.63 6.30 13.26
CA GLU A 61 -17.36 7.05 13.15
C GLU A 61 -16.36 6.84 14.33
N LYS A 62 -16.62 5.82 15.17
CA LYS A 62 -15.85 5.58 16.40
C LYS A 62 -14.47 5.00 16.10
N LYS A 63 -13.45 5.85 16.23
CA LYS A 63 -12.02 5.52 16.13
C LYS A 63 -11.47 5.02 17.48
N LEU A 64 -11.10 3.75 17.53
CA LEU A 64 -10.41 3.11 18.66
C LEU A 64 -8.95 2.83 18.30
N SER A 65 -8.05 2.95 19.28
CA SER A 65 -6.65 2.53 19.12
C SER A 65 -6.16 1.81 20.37
N GLY A 66 -5.59 0.61 20.16
CA GLY A 66 -5.00 -0.23 21.19
C GLY A 66 -3.53 -0.51 20.86
N LYS A 67 -2.64 -0.21 21.81
CA LYS A 67 -1.20 -0.50 21.71
C LYS A 67 -0.84 -1.70 22.57
N LEU A 68 -0.47 -2.81 21.94
CA LEU A 68 0.00 -4.02 22.59
C LEU A 68 1.54 -4.06 22.55
N TYR A 69 2.17 -4.00 23.72
CA TYR A 69 3.62 -4.09 23.88
C TYR A 69 3.99 -5.52 24.25
N LEU A 70 4.58 -6.25 23.29
CA LEU A 70 5.18 -7.56 23.54
C LEU A 70 6.65 -7.35 23.94
N VAL A 71 6.94 -7.56 25.22
CA VAL A 71 8.27 -7.29 25.80
C VAL A 71 8.92 -8.60 26.24
N ASP A 72 10.04 -8.94 25.62
CA ASP A 72 10.93 -10.02 26.05
C ASP A 72 12.15 -9.42 26.76
N LEU A 73 12.44 -9.89 27.97
CA LEU A 73 13.45 -9.30 28.85
C LEU A 73 14.68 -10.20 28.94
N ALA A 74 15.86 -9.60 28.89
CA ALA A 74 17.14 -10.27 29.08
C ALA A 74 17.31 -10.84 30.51
N GLY A 75 18.37 -11.63 30.69
CA GLY A 75 18.73 -12.29 31.93
C GLY A 75 18.67 -11.43 33.21
N SER A 76 18.19 -12.05 34.29
CA SER A 76 18.03 -11.45 35.63
C SER A 76 19.12 -11.86 36.63
N GLU A 77 20.11 -12.61 36.16
CA GLU A 77 21.24 -13.09 36.94
C GLU A 77 22.15 -11.97 37.45
N LYS A 78 22.70 -12.16 38.67
CA LYS A 78 23.62 -11.19 39.26
C LYS A 78 24.97 -11.24 38.53
N VAL A 79 25.39 -10.10 38.00
CA VAL A 79 26.68 -9.87 37.29
C VAL A 79 27.89 -10.41 38.07
N SER A 80 27.86 -10.35 39.41
CA SER A 80 28.90 -10.90 40.28
C SER A 80 29.04 -12.43 40.25
N LYS A 81 28.16 -13.14 39.53
CA LYS A 81 28.25 -14.60 39.28
C LYS A 81 28.66 -14.97 37.85
N THR A 82 28.74 -14.02 36.92
CA THR A 82 28.99 -14.34 35.49
C THR A 82 30.47 -14.37 35.12
N GLY A 83 31.37 -13.93 36.01
CA GLY A 83 32.82 -13.90 35.75
C GLY A 83 33.24 -12.99 34.61
N ALA A 84 32.36 -12.08 34.16
CA ALA A 84 32.63 -11.21 33.03
C ALA A 84 33.63 -10.10 33.40
N GLU A 85 34.53 -9.78 32.46
CA GLU A 85 35.50 -8.69 32.58
C GLU A 85 35.41 -7.72 31.38
N GLY A 86 36.07 -6.56 31.50
CA GLY A 86 36.18 -5.56 30.43
C GLY A 86 34.83 -5.12 29.84
N ALA A 87 34.76 -5.08 28.50
CA ALA A 87 33.56 -4.63 27.79
C ALA A 87 32.32 -5.51 28.07
N VAL A 88 32.49 -6.82 28.29
CA VAL A 88 31.38 -7.74 28.60
C VAL A 88 30.84 -7.49 30.01
N LEU A 89 31.70 -7.06 30.94
CA LEU A 89 31.26 -6.61 32.27
C LEU A 89 30.46 -5.30 32.20
N ASP A 90 30.85 -4.38 31.31
CA ASP A 90 30.10 -3.13 31.10
C ASP A 90 28.81 -3.33 30.31
N GLU A 91 28.78 -4.26 29.36
CA GLU A 91 27.55 -4.75 28.71
C GLU A 91 26.62 -5.38 29.76
N ALA A 92 27.13 -6.27 30.61
CA ALA A 92 26.38 -6.84 31.73
C ALA A 92 26.02 -5.81 32.83
N LYS A 93 26.60 -4.60 32.80
CA LYS A 93 26.17 -3.43 33.59
C LYS A 93 25.22 -2.48 32.84
N ASN A 94 24.91 -2.74 31.55
CA ASN A 94 23.97 -1.98 30.71
C ASN A 94 22.80 -2.83 30.13
N ILE A 95 22.88 -4.17 30.13
CA ILE A 95 21.73 -5.08 29.90
C ILE A 95 20.85 -5.06 31.14
N ASN A 96 21.51 -5.32 32.27
CA ASN A 96 21.13 -4.68 33.51
C ASN A 96 21.63 -3.22 33.49
N LYS A 97 21.15 -2.41 32.51
CA LYS A 97 20.53 -1.07 32.65
C LYS A 97 19.05 -1.17 32.87
N SER A 98 18.46 -2.21 32.29
CA SER A 98 17.02 -2.26 32.14
C SER A 98 15.95 -2.62 33.33
N LEU A 99 15.79 -4.07 35.17
CA LEU A 99 14.94 -4.62 36.29
C LEU A 99 14.96 -3.87 37.65
N SER A 100 15.92 -3.01 38.02
CA SER A 100 15.79 -2.17 39.24
C SER A 100 14.93 -0.95 39.01
N ALA A 101 15.13 -0.19 37.94
CA ALA A 101 14.18 0.86 37.56
C ALA A 101 12.73 0.33 37.53
N LEU A 102 12.53 -0.91 37.08
CA LEU A 102 11.23 -1.59 37.02
C LEU A 102 10.87 -2.21 38.38
N GLY A 103 11.82 -2.73 39.15
CA GLY A 103 11.60 -3.28 40.49
C GLY A 103 11.34 -2.21 41.55
N ASN A 104 11.92 -1.02 41.39
CA ASN A 104 11.72 0.20 42.15
C ASN A 104 10.38 0.81 41.75
N VAL A 105 10.05 0.88 40.45
CA VAL A 105 8.70 1.25 39.98
C VAL A 105 7.65 0.25 40.49
N ILE A 106 7.90 -1.05 40.45
CA ILE A 106 7.01 -2.09 41.00
C ILE A 106 6.86 -1.96 42.52
N SER A 107 7.94 -1.67 43.25
CA SER A 107 7.88 -1.50 44.71
C SER A 107 7.15 -0.20 45.08
N ALA A 108 7.46 0.93 44.44
CA ALA A 108 6.74 2.19 44.63
C ALA A 108 5.25 2.10 44.25
N LEU A 109 4.90 1.35 43.20
CA LEU A 109 3.51 1.07 42.82
C LEU A 109 2.81 0.10 43.79
N ALA A 110 3.54 -0.78 44.48
CA ALA A 110 3.00 -1.65 45.53
C ALA A 110 2.89 -0.92 46.89
N GLU A 111 3.76 0.05 47.16
CA GLU A 111 3.81 0.87 48.38
C GLU A 111 2.91 2.13 48.28
N GLY A 112 2.51 2.54 47.07
CA GLY A 112 1.47 3.53 46.80
C GLY A 112 1.94 5.00 46.78
N THR A 113 3.23 5.28 46.90
CA THR A 113 3.78 6.63 46.96
C THR A 113 4.02 7.22 45.56
N VAL A 114 3.25 8.24 45.19
CA VAL A 114 3.38 8.94 43.89
C VAL A 114 4.41 10.08 43.99
N SER A 115 5.68 9.70 44.12
CA SER A 115 6.84 10.61 44.06
C SER A 115 8.07 9.89 43.50
N ASN A 116 8.95 10.61 42.79
CA ASN A 116 10.07 10.01 42.05
C ASN A 116 11.04 9.22 42.96
N PRO A 117 11.40 7.97 42.63
CA PRO A 117 12.36 7.19 43.40
C PRO A 117 13.81 7.44 42.93
N GLU A 118 14.59 8.15 43.74
CA GLU A 118 16.06 8.12 43.65
C GLU A 118 16.65 6.83 44.26
N CYS A 119 17.94 6.60 44.05
CA CYS A 119 18.56 5.28 44.21
C CYS A 119 18.98 4.96 45.66
N CYS A 120 18.26 4.01 46.30
CA CYS A 120 18.73 3.26 47.46
C CYS A 120 18.23 1.79 47.39
N ILE A 121 19.02 0.83 47.85
CA ILE A 121 18.71 -0.61 47.77
C ILE A 121 19.08 -1.33 49.08
N PRO A 122 18.12 -1.92 49.80
CA PRO A 122 18.37 -2.99 50.78
C PRO A 122 18.50 -4.35 50.05
N GLY A 123 19.55 -5.12 50.37
CA GLY A 123 19.85 -6.39 49.68
C GLY A 123 19.06 -7.61 50.19
N GLY A 124 18.68 -8.50 49.26
CA GLY A 124 18.12 -9.83 49.56
C GLY A 124 18.45 -10.85 48.47
N ASN A 125 18.42 -12.15 48.79
CA ASN A 125 18.86 -13.22 47.89
C ASN A 125 17.73 -14.18 47.46
N ALA A 126 16.86 -13.74 46.55
CA ALA A 126 16.04 -14.61 45.70
C ALA A 126 15.66 -13.85 44.42
N ALA A 127 15.90 -14.36 43.20
CA ALA A 127 15.97 -13.50 42.01
C ALA A 127 14.67 -13.32 41.20
N ALA A 128 14.04 -14.38 40.66
CA ALA A 128 12.96 -14.27 39.65
C ALA A 128 11.50 -14.47 40.17
N LEU A 129 11.32 -15.25 41.23
CA LEU A 129 10.03 -15.82 41.68
C LEU A 129 9.04 -14.88 42.44
N GLY A 130 9.24 -13.56 42.47
CA GLY A 130 8.63 -12.69 43.49
C GLY A 130 8.78 -11.17 43.26
N PHE A 131 9.60 -10.80 42.28
CA PHE A 131 9.38 -9.68 41.39
C PHE A 131 7.98 -9.85 40.78
N VAL A 132 7.67 -11.09 40.36
CA VAL A 132 6.33 -11.61 40.08
C VAL A 132 5.34 -11.35 41.23
N CYS A 133 5.64 -11.79 42.46
CA CYS A 133 4.72 -11.62 43.61
C CYS A 133 4.48 -10.15 44.01
N ARG A 134 5.49 -9.26 43.93
CA ARG A 134 5.29 -7.81 44.13
C ARG A 134 4.57 -7.13 42.97
N ALA A 135 4.77 -7.58 41.73
CA ALA A 135 3.95 -7.17 40.60
C ALA A 135 2.50 -7.65 40.75
N LYS A 136 2.27 -8.83 41.34
CA LYS A 136 0.94 -9.43 41.57
C LYS A 136 0.07 -8.64 42.56
N THR A 137 0.67 -7.75 43.37
CA THR A 137 -0.05 -6.78 44.22
C THR A 137 -0.41 -5.47 43.53
N ILE A 138 0.11 -5.18 42.32
CA ILE A 138 -0.22 -3.96 41.58
C ILE A 138 -1.63 -4.07 41.01
N LYS A 139 -2.56 -3.25 41.53
CA LYS A 139 -3.89 -3.07 40.93
C LYS A 139 -3.76 -2.17 39.70
N ASN A 140 -3.84 -2.75 38.51
CA ASN A 140 -3.80 -1.97 37.27
C ASN A 140 -5.08 -1.11 37.15
N THR A 141 -4.93 0.18 36.87
CA THR A 141 -6.06 1.14 36.85
C THR A 141 -6.85 0.99 35.56
N VAL A 142 -7.84 0.09 35.57
CA VAL A 142 -8.80 -0.06 34.46
C VAL A 142 -9.82 1.09 34.50
N SER A 143 -9.40 2.26 34.02
CA SER A 143 -10.34 3.25 33.50
C SER A 143 -10.79 2.79 32.11
N VAL A 144 -11.96 2.14 32.04
CA VAL A 144 -12.72 2.13 30.79
C VAL A 144 -12.94 3.60 30.39
N ASN A 145 -12.69 3.93 29.13
CA ASN A 145 -13.01 5.25 28.60
C ASN A 145 -14.53 5.43 28.58
N LEU A 146 -15.09 5.90 29.70
CA LEU A 146 -16.48 6.31 29.79
C LEU A 146 -16.72 7.40 28.73
N GLU A 147 -17.61 7.09 27.79
CA GLU A 147 -18.07 8.02 26.76
C GLU A 147 -18.85 9.16 27.42
N LEU A 148 -18.12 10.19 27.83
CA LEU A 148 -18.69 11.45 28.30
C LEU A 148 -19.40 12.10 27.13
N THR A 149 -20.67 12.41 27.30
CA THR A 149 -21.46 13.14 26.30
C THR A 149 -20.86 14.51 26.02
N ALA A 150 -21.21 15.12 24.89
CA ALA A 150 -20.73 16.46 24.53
C ALA A 150 -21.05 17.51 25.64
N GLU A 151 -22.17 17.34 26.35
CA GLU A 151 -22.53 18.19 27.50
C GLU A 151 -21.62 17.95 28.71
N GLU A 152 -21.25 16.72 29.01
CA GLU A 152 -20.31 16.40 30.10
C GLU A 152 -18.89 16.82 29.80
N TRP A 153 -18.45 16.73 28.53
CA TRP A 153 -17.20 17.31 28.05
C TRP A 153 -17.22 18.83 28.22
N LYS A 154 -18.29 19.51 27.77
CA LYS A 154 -18.48 20.95 27.96
C LYS A 154 -18.47 21.35 29.44
N LYS A 155 -19.10 20.55 30.31
CA LYS A 155 -19.15 20.75 31.77
C LYS A 155 -17.80 20.51 32.46
N LYS A 156 -16.98 19.57 31.98
CA LYS A 156 -15.58 19.40 32.42
C LYS A 156 -14.69 20.55 31.92
N TYR A 157 -14.81 20.92 30.64
CA TYR A 157 -14.06 22.02 30.03
C TYR A 157 -14.30 23.33 30.76
N GLU A 158 -15.56 23.73 31.00
CA GLU A 158 -15.88 24.94 31.76
C GLU A 158 -15.32 24.88 33.20
N LYS A 159 -15.43 23.73 33.88
CA LYS A 159 -14.86 23.56 35.24
C LYS A 159 -13.33 23.65 35.28
N GLU A 160 -12.64 23.26 34.21
CA GLU A 160 -11.17 23.37 34.09
C GLU A 160 -10.74 24.77 33.60
N LYS A 161 -11.57 25.43 32.81
CA LYS A 161 -11.44 26.83 32.36
C LYS A 161 -11.62 27.80 33.53
N ASP A 162 -12.58 27.56 34.41
CA ASP A 162 -12.74 28.32 35.67
C ASP A 162 -11.57 28.10 36.64
N LYS A 163 -11.05 26.86 36.76
CA LYS A 163 -9.80 26.60 37.50
C LYS A 163 -8.62 27.35 36.90
N ASN A 164 -8.44 27.32 35.57
CA ASN A 164 -7.39 28.09 34.90
C ASN A 164 -7.54 29.60 35.11
N LYS A 165 -8.77 30.14 35.10
CA LYS A 165 -9.06 31.54 35.41
C LYS A 165 -8.69 31.89 36.86
N SER A 166 -9.02 31.01 37.82
CA SER A 166 -8.62 31.17 39.21
C SER A 166 -7.10 31.13 39.39
N LEU A 167 -6.40 30.19 38.74
CA LEU A 167 -4.94 30.10 38.77
C LEU A 167 -4.28 31.32 38.11
N LYS A 168 -4.81 31.83 36.99
CA LYS A 168 -4.32 33.08 36.38
C LYS A 168 -4.48 34.28 37.32
N ASN A 169 -5.59 34.38 38.05
CA ASN A 169 -5.77 35.43 39.06
C ASN A 169 -4.76 35.30 40.23
N VAL A 170 -4.42 34.08 40.65
CA VAL A 170 -3.39 33.83 41.67
C VAL A 170 -1.99 34.21 41.15
N ILE A 171 -1.65 33.83 39.92
CA ILE A 171 -0.40 34.22 39.27
C ILE A 171 -0.31 35.76 39.18
N GLN A 172 -1.37 36.43 38.73
CA GLN A 172 -1.40 37.89 38.63
C GLN A 172 -1.28 38.58 40.00
N HIS A 173 -1.84 38.01 41.07
CA HIS A 173 -1.65 38.50 42.44
C HIS A 173 -0.18 38.35 42.88
N LEU A 174 0.43 37.19 42.62
CA LEU A 174 1.83 36.92 42.94
C LEU A 174 2.79 37.81 42.12
N GLU A 175 2.48 38.09 40.86
CA GLU A 175 3.21 39.05 40.01
C GLU A 175 3.10 40.48 40.55
N LEU A 176 1.91 40.90 41.01
CA LEU A 176 1.69 42.20 41.64
C LEU A 176 2.44 42.30 42.99
N GLU A 177 2.49 41.24 43.79
CA GLU A 177 3.31 41.21 45.01
C GLU A 177 4.80 41.22 44.68
N LEU A 178 5.27 40.39 43.76
CA LEU A 178 6.68 40.32 43.37
C LEU A 178 7.16 41.66 42.77
N ASN A 179 6.28 42.38 42.06
CA ASN A 179 6.53 43.76 41.63
C ASN A 179 6.47 44.79 42.78
N ARG A 180 5.64 44.61 43.82
CA ARG A 180 5.71 45.44 45.04
C ARG A 180 7.01 45.22 45.82
N TRP A 181 7.52 43.99 45.85
CA TRP A 181 8.79 43.63 46.50
C TRP A 181 9.97 44.21 45.71
N ARG A 182 9.99 44.07 44.37
CA ARG A 182 10.98 44.72 43.48
C ARG A 182 10.96 46.25 43.61
N ASN A 183 9.79 46.85 43.77
CA ASN A 183 9.61 48.29 44.03
C ASN A 183 9.80 48.68 45.51
N GLY A 184 10.53 47.89 46.30
CA GLY A 184 11.00 48.23 47.66
C GLY A 184 9.93 48.34 48.75
N ARG A 185 8.66 48.02 48.49
CA ARG A 185 7.56 48.18 49.46
C ARG A 185 7.44 46.99 50.42
N MET A 186 8.50 46.74 51.18
CA MET A 186 8.46 45.82 52.32
C MET A 186 7.54 46.36 53.43
N GLN A 187 6.45 45.65 53.73
CA GLN A 187 5.59 45.92 54.88
C GLN A 187 5.52 44.66 55.73
N GLY A 188 6.36 44.61 56.76
CA GLY A 188 6.67 43.38 57.48
C GLY A 188 5.55 42.87 58.40
N LEU A 189 5.43 41.53 58.49
CA LEU A 189 4.55 40.84 59.43
C LEU A 189 5.31 40.38 60.70
N TYR A 190 6.12 41.26 61.28
CA TYR A 190 6.64 41.11 62.64
C TYR A 190 6.10 42.26 63.50
N LYS A 191 5.22 41.91 64.45
CA LYS A 191 4.55 42.88 65.34
C LYS A 191 4.84 42.52 66.79
N GLY A 192 5.85 43.17 67.38
CA GLY A 192 6.29 42.93 68.75
C GLY A 192 7.04 44.14 69.32
N SER A 193 6.34 44.95 70.12
CA SER A 193 6.83 45.98 71.06
C SER A 193 7.98 46.93 70.62
N CYS A 194 7.61 48.19 70.35
CA CYS A 194 7.90 49.38 71.17
C CYS A 194 9.31 49.65 71.76
N PRO A 195 9.72 50.93 71.99
CA PRO A 195 9.16 52.18 71.43
C PRO A 195 10.16 53.32 71.09
N SER A 196 9.63 54.33 70.38
CA SER A 196 9.85 55.78 70.54
C SER A 196 11.20 56.47 70.25
N ASN A 197 11.05 57.53 69.43
CA ASN A 197 11.60 58.89 69.58
C ASN A 197 12.95 59.27 68.93
N PRO A 198 13.09 60.55 68.49
CA PRO A 198 13.59 60.81 67.13
C PRO A 198 14.54 62.03 66.99
N ILE A 199 14.80 62.43 65.73
CA ILE A 199 15.35 63.74 65.28
C ILE A 199 16.84 63.96 65.64
N LEU A 200 17.69 64.12 64.61
CA LEU A 200 18.20 65.45 64.20
C LEU A 200 19.04 65.37 62.91
N ASP A 201 18.55 66.00 61.85
CA ASP A 201 19.41 66.62 60.83
C ASP A 201 19.53 68.10 61.16
N ASN A 202 20.75 68.62 61.27
CA ASN A 202 21.12 70.01 60.90
C ASN A 202 22.61 70.28 61.11
N ILE A 203 23.25 70.85 60.08
CA ILE A 203 24.59 71.44 60.16
C ILE A 203 24.43 72.96 60.34
N PRO A 204 24.99 73.58 61.40
CA PRO A 204 25.05 75.03 61.51
C PRO A 204 26.32 75.59 60.85
N ALA A 205 26.17 76.64 60.02
CA ALA A 205 27.28 77.49 59.61
C ALA A 205 27.38 78.71 60.54
N SER A 206 28.60 79.18 60.84
CA SER A 206 28.80 80.46 61.55
C SER A 206 30.20 81.05 61.30
N CYS A 207 30.40 82.30 61.75
CA CYS A 207 31.38 83.22 61.18
C CYS A 207 32.71 83.38 61.95
N GLU A 208 33.72 83.84 61.20
CA GLU A 208 34.72 84.88 61.54
C GLU A 208 35.38 84.93 62.94
N LYS A 209 36.73 84.95 62.95
CA LYS A 209 37.52 86.09 63.48
C LYS A 209 38.99 86.06 63.09
N GLU A 210 39.64 87.23 63.10
CA GLU A 210 41.05 87.44 62.76
C GLU A 210 42.00 87.43 63.98
N LEU A 211 43.31 87.66 63.70
CA LEU A 211 44.35 88.32 64.53
C LEU A 211 45.37 87.47 65.33
N LYS A 212 46.40 87.02 64.58
CA LYS A 212 47.83 87.43 64.70
C LYS A 212 48.73 87.03 65.92
N ILE A 213 49.94 86.58 65.53
CA ILE A 213 51.30 86.84 66.12
C ILE A 213 51.78 85.98 67.31
N SER A 214 52.57 84.92 67.03
CA SER A 214 54.01 84.77 67.43
C SER A 214 54.56 83.32 67.46
N THR A 215 55.42 82.94 66.49
CA THR A 215 56.49 81.90 66.57
C THR A 215 56.12 80.42 66.89
N PRO A 216 56.98 79.42 66.59
CA PRO A 216 58.16 79.40 65.70
C PRO A 216 57.87 78.68 64.37
N VAL A 217 58.82 78.71 63.43
CA VAL A 217 58.68 78.13 62.07
C VAL A 217 58.37 76.63 62.07
N SER A 218 58.92 75.86 63.01
CA SER A 218 58.82 74.39 63.01
C SER A 218 57.41 73.81 63.22
N LEU A 219 56.49 74.54 63.84
CA LEU A 219 55.13 74.04 64.08
C LEU A 219 54.22 74.17 62.84
N GLN A 220 54.51 75.12 61.94
CA GLN A 220 53.75 75.26 60.70
C GLN A 220 54.13 74.16 59.70
N ASP A 221 55.39 73.72 59.67
CA ASP A 221 55.82 72.60 58.82
C ASP A 221 55.13 71.28 59.19
N ASP A 222 54.92 70.99 60.49
CA ASP A 222 54.16 69.82 60.95
C ASP A 222 52.68 69.89 60.55
N GLU A 223 52.05 71.07 60.65
CA GLU A 223 50.65 71.28 60.26
C GLU A 223 50.46 71.21 58.74
N ILE A 224 51.39 71.77 57.97
CA ILE A 224 51.46 71.65 56.51
C ILE A 224 51.65 70.18 56.09
N ASN A 225 52.55 69.44 56.77
CA ASN A 225 52.78 68.02 56.50
C ASN A 225 51.52 67.16 56.79
N GLN A 226 50.79 67.44 57.87
CA GLN A 226 49.49 66.80 58.11
C GLN A 226 48.45 67.15 57.04
N GLN A 227 48.38 68.41 56.60
CA GLN A 227 47.48 68.83 55.51
C GLN A 227 47.86 68.18 54.17
N SER A 228 49.15 68.06 53.84
CA SER A 228 49.62 67.32 52.66
C SER A 228 49.23 65.84 52.72
N GLN A 229 49.46 65.16 53.85
CA GLN A 229 49.07 63.77 54.02
C GLN A 229 47.55 63.55 53.97
N LEU A 230 46.75 64.52 54.43
CA LEU A 230 45.29 64.49 54.30
C LEU A 230 44.85 64.70 52.85
N ALA A 231 45.43 65.69 52.16
CA ALA A 231 45.15 65.96 50.74
C ALA A 231 45.55 64.78 49.84
N GLU A 232 46.65 64.11 50.13
CA GLU A 232 47.12 62.95 49.37
C GLU A 232 46.25 61.71 49.61
N LYS A 233 45.73 61.51 50.83
CA LYS A 233 44.69 60.50 51.11
C LYS A 233 43.37 60.80 50.41
N LEU A 234 42.92 62.06 50.40
CA LEU A 234 41.69 62.47 49.70
C LEU A 234 41.85 62.32 48.17
N LYS A 235 43.03 62.62 47.63
CA LYS A 235 43.38 62.39 46.23
C LYS A 235 43.38 60.90 45.87
N GLN A 236 43.92 60.03 46.74
CA GLN A 236 43.81 58.58 46.54
C GLN A 236 42.34 58.12 46.56
N GLN A 237 41.54 58.58 47.54
CA GLN A 237 40.12 58.26 47.60
C GLN A 237 39.32 58.75 46.38
N MET A 238 39.71 59.88 45.77
CA MET A 238 39.14 60.31 44.48
C MET A 238 39.53 59.37 43.34
N LEU A 239 40.81 58.97 43.24
CA LEU A 239 41.26 58.02 42.21
C LEU A 239 40.58 56.65 42.35
N ASP A 240 40.45 56.14 43.57
CA ASP A 240 39.75 54.89 43.87
C ASP A 240 38.26 54.97 43.46
N GLN A 241 37.61 56.13 43.65
CA GLN A 241 36.23 56.38 43.21
C GLN A 241 36.11 56.55 41.68
N GLU A 242 37.07 57.22 41.03
CA GLU A 242 37.11 57.34 39.57
C GLU A 242 37.33 55.99 38.90
N GLU A 243 38.20 55.13 39.43
CA GLU A 243 38.37 53.75 38.95
C GLU A 243 37.11 52.91 39.15
N LEU A 244 36.46 53.00 40.32
CA LEU A 244 35.20 52.30 40.60
C LEU A 244 34.08 52.73 39.64
N LEU A 245 33.96 54.04 39.37
CA LEU A 245 33.02 54.58 38.38
C LEU A 245 33.37 54.11 36.95
N ALA A 246 34.66 54.06 36.60
CA ALA A 246 35.12 53.54 35.32
C ALA A 246 34.90 52.03 35.15
N SER A 247 34.99 51.22 36.23
CA SER A 247 34.55 49.82 36.18
C SER A 247 33.03 49.73 35.98
N THR A 248 32.27 50.44 36.81
CA THR A 248 30.80 50.40 36.79
C THR A 248 30.24 50.80 35.41
N ARG A 249 30.85 51.76 34.72
CA ARG A 249 30.51 52.11 33.33
C ARG A 249 30.81 50.97 32.34
N ARG A 250 32.03 50.41 32.37
CA ARG A 250 32.41 49.27 31.52
C ARG A 250 31.52 48.04 31.74
N ASP A 251 31.08 47.81 32.98
CA ASP A 251 30.20 46.70 33.32
C ASP A 251 28.74 46.98 32.88
N TYR A 252 28.29 48.23 32.95
CA TYR A 252 27.01 48.66 32.37
C TYR A 252 27.00 48.53 30.83
N GLU A 253 28.09 48.93 30.16
CA GLU A 253 28.27 48.79 28.71
C GLU A 253 28.19 47.32 28.27
N LYS A 254 28.89 46.40 28.93
CA LYS A 254 28.75 44.95 28.69
C LYS A 254 27.32 44.46 28.87
N ILE A 255 26.62 44.88 29.93
CA ILE A 255 25.23 44.47 30.18
C ILE A 255 24.28 45.00 29.08
N GLN A 256 24.55 46.20 28.54
CA GLN A 256 23.83 46.77 27.40
C GLN A 256 24.09 45.98 26.10
N GLU A 257 25.33 45.53 25.87
CA GLU A 257 25.70 44.65 24.75
C GLU A 257 25.06 43.26 24.88
N GLU A 258 25.07 42.65 26.07
CA GLU A 258 24.42 41.36 26.30
C GLU A 258 22.90 41.44 26.15
N LEU A 259 22.27 42.51 26.63
CA LEU A 259 20.83 42.75 26.48
C LEU A 259 20.43 42.88 25.02
N THR A 260 21.20 43.65 24.22
CA THR A 260 20.92 43.83 22.79
C THR A 260 21.19 42.55 21.98
N ARG A 261 22.24 41.78 22.33
CA ARG A 261 22.49 40.45 21.76
C ARG A 261 21.33 39.48 22.05
N LEU A 262 20.87 39.40 23.30
CA LEU A 262 19.74 38.58 23.71
C LEU A 262 18.41 39.01 23.05
N GLN A 263 18.22 40.30 22.76
CA GLN A 263 17.07 40.79 21.99
C GLN A 263 17.10 40.29 20.54
N ILE A 264 18.27 40.34 19.87
CA ILE A 264 18.45 39.82 18.51
C ILE A 264 18.23 38.30 18.47
N GLU A 265 18.82 37.55 19.42
CA GLU A 265 18.58 36.11 19.60
C GLU A 265 17.08 35.80 19.81
N ASN A 266 16.34 36.66 20.52
CA ASN A 266 14.92 36.47 20.81
C ASN A 266 13.99 36.79 19.62
N GLU A 267 14.31 37.77 18.77
CA GLU A 267 13.55 38.00 17.54
C GLU A 267 13.83 36.90 16.50
N ALA A 268 15.09 36.47 16.33
CA ALA A 268 15.43 35.35 15.45
C ALA A 268 14.66 34.07 15.83
N ALA A 269 14.63 33.72 17.11
CA ALA A 269 13.86 32.58 17.61
C ALA A 269 12.33 32.74 17.43
N LYS A 270 11.78 33.96 17.32
CA LYS A 270 10.37 34.16 16.96
C LYS A 270 10.12 33.94 15.49
N ASP A 271 11.07 34.29 14.63
CA ASP A 271 10.96 34.06 13.18
C ASP A 271 11.07 32.57 12.86
N GLU A 272 12.01 31.84 13.48
CA GLU A 272 12.06 30.36 13.43
C GLU A 272 10.72 29.72 13.86
N VAL A 273 10.09 30.22 14.94
CA VAL A 273 8.79 29.73 15.40
C VAL A 273 7.66 30.06 14.41
N LYS A 274 7.71 31.19 13.68
CA LYS A 274 6.74 31.49 12.62
C LYS A 274 6.88 30.52 11.44
N GLU A 275 8.10 30.26 10.99
CA GLU A 275 8.37 29.30 9.91
C GLU A 275 7.89 27.88 10.28
N VAL A 276 8.17 27.43 11.51
CA VAL A 276 7.67 26.13 12.00
C VAL A 276 6.13 26.09 12.08
N LEU A 277 5.48 27.19 12.50
CA LEU A 277 4.01 27.26 12.51
C LEU A 277 3.42 27.23 11.10
N GLN A 278 3.98 27.97 10.15
CA GLN A 278 3.53 27.94 8.75
C GLN A 278 3.71 26.53 8.14
N ALA A 279 4.85 25.89 8.36
CA ALA A 279 5.09 24.53 7.89
C ALA A 279 4.11 23.51 8.50
N LEU A 280 3.65 23.73 9.74
CA LEU A 280 2.61 22.92 10.39
C LEU A 280 1.21 23.19 9.82
N GLU A 281 0.88 24.43 9.44
CA GLU A 281 -0.38 24.75 8.75
C GLU A 281 -0.41 24.14 7.33
N GLU A 282 0.69 24.24 6.58
CA GLU A 282 0.83 23.60 5.25
C GLU A 282 0.72 22.06 5.34
N LEU A 283 1.33 21.45 6.37
CA LEU A 283 1.18 20.02 6.65
C LEU A 283 -0.25 19.63 7.03
N ALA A 284 -0.97 20.45 7.78
CA ALA A 284 -2.37 20.21 8.15
C ALA A 284 -3.29 20.26 6.91
N VAL A 285 -3.15 21.28 6.06
CA VAL A 285 -3.92 21.39 4.81
C VAL A 285 -3.63 20.22 3.86
N ASN A 286 -2.37 19.78 3.76
CA ASN A 286 -2.00 18.61 2.96
C ASN A 286 -2.59 17.31 3.54
N TYR A 287 -2.59 17.15 4.87
CA TYR A 287 -3.22 16.03 5.55
C TYR A 287 -4.73 15.97 5.28
N ASP A 288 -5.45 17.09 5.44
CA ASP A 288 -6.89 17.14 5.20
C ASP A 288 -7.24 16.84 3.73
N GLN A 289 -6.47 17.41 2.78
CA GLN A 289 -6.62 17.10 1.35
C GLN A 289 -6.36 15.61 1.05
N LYS A 290 -5.41 14.98 1.75
CA LYS A 290 -5.14 13.54 1.62
C LYS A 290 -6.19 12.67 2.31
N SER A 291 -6.80 13.11 3.41
CA SER A 291 -7.96 12.43 4.01
C SER A 291 -9.11 12.40 3.01
N GLN A 292 -9.44 13.54 2.39
CA GLN A 292 -10.53 13.61 1.41
C GLN A 292 -10.26 12.72 0.18
N GLU A 293 -9.02 12.69 -0.32
CA GLU A 293 -8.63 11.80 -1.43
C GLU A 293 -8.75 10.31 -1.06
N VAL A 294 -8.54 9.94 0.21
CA VAL A 294 -8.72 8.57 0.71
C VAL A 294 -10.20 8.24 0.89
N GLU A 295 -11.01 9.17 1.39
CA GLU A 295 -12.47 9.01 1.53
C GLU A 295 -13.15 8.82 0.16
N ASP A 296 -12.82 9.66 -0.83
CA ASP A 296 -13.35 9.54 -2.21
C ASP A 296 -12.96 8.21 -2.87
N LYS A 297 -11.73 7.74 -2.63
CA LYS A 297 -11.27 6.42 -3.11
C LYS A 297 -11.93 5.26 -2.37
N THR A 298 -12.20 5.41 -1.07
CA THR A 298 -12.92 4.39 -0.30
C THR A 298 -14.34 4.25 -0.82
N ARG A 299 -15.03 5.38 -1.04
CA ARG A 299 -16.39 5.41 -1.59
C ARG A 299 -16.52 4.83 -3.00
N THR A 300 -15.51 5.03 -3.85
CA THR A 300 -15.49 4.43 -5.19
C THR A 300 -15.14 2.93 -5.15
N ASN A 301 -14.30 2.48 -4.21
CA ASN A 301 -14.08 1.05 -3.97
C ASN A 301 -15.34 0.34 -3.44
N GLU A 302 -16.12 0.98 -2.56
CA GLU A 302 -17.42 0.46 -2.09
C GLU A 302 -18.42 0.29 -3.25
N GLN A 303 -18.54 1.30 -4.12
CA GLN A 303 -19.39 1.22 -5.32
C GLN A 303 -18.96 0.07 -6.25
N LEU A 304 -17.66 -0.10 -6.48
CA LEU A 304 -17.13 -1.22 -7.28
C LEU A 304 -17.35 -2.59 -6.61
N ALA A 305 -17.35 -2.66 -5.27
CA ALA A 305 -17.65 -3.88 -4.54
C ALA A 305 -19.13 -4.26 -4.64
N ASP A 306 -20.05 -3.28 -4.57
CA ASP A 306 -21.48 -3.49 -4.77
C ASP A 306 -21.81 -3.92 -6.21
N GLU A 307 -21.20 -3.27 -7.22
CA GLU A 307 -21.32 -3.70 -8.63
C GLU A 307 -20.80 -5.12 -8.84
N LEU A 308 -19.64 -5.47 -8.26
CA LEU A 308 -19.07 -6.81 -8.33
C LEU A 308 -19.98 -7.85 -7.65
N ALA A 309 -20.57 -7.53 -6.50
CA ALA A 309 -21.53 -8.39 -5.82
C ALA A 309 -22.81 -8.59 -6.65
N GLN A 310 -23.32 -7.52 -7.28
CA GLN A 310 -24.50 -7.59 -8.16
C GLN A 310 -24.24 -8.43 -9.41
N LYS A 311 -23.12 -8.21 -10.12
CA LYS A 311 -22.75 -8.99 -11.31
C LYS A 311 -22.43 -10.45 -10.94
N SER A 312 -21.85 -10.72 -9.77
CA SER A 312 -21.64 -12.08 -9.23
C SER A 312 -22.96 -12.82 -8.93
N SER A 313 -23.94 -12.12 -8.35
CA SER A 313 -25.30 -12.65 -8.15
C SER A 313 -25.97 -12.99 -9.49
N ALA A 314 -25.86 -12.12 -10.49
CA ALA A 314 -26.39 -12.33 -11.84
C ALA A 314 -25.70 -13.51 -12.57
N LEU A 315 -24.38 -13.66 -12.42
CA LEU A 315 -23.63 -14.83 -12.91
C LEU A 315 -24.14 -16.12 -12.24
N THR A 316 -24.32 -16.10 -10.93
CA THR A 316 -24.85 -17.25 -10.17
C THR A 316 -26.28 -17.61 -10.60
N ALA A 317 -27.11 -16.63 -10.95
CA ALA A 317 -28.45 -16.86 -11.48
C ALA A 317 -28.41 -17.50 -12.88
N THR A 318 -27.66 -16.93 -13.83
CA THR A 318 -27.54 -17.48 -15.19
C THR A 318 -26.87 -18.86 -15.23
N GLN A 319 -25.95 -19.15 -14.30
CA GLN A 319 -25.36 -20.47 -14.15
C GLN A 319 -26.36 -21.53 -13.63
N ARG A 320 -27.37 -21.12 -12.82
CA ARG A 320 -28.52 -21.99 -12.48
C ARG A 320 -29.46 -22.20 -13.67
N GLU A 321 -29.78 -21.15 -14.44
CA GLU A 321 -30.56 -21.26 -15.68
C GLU A 321 -29.91 -22.27 -16.65
N LEU A 322 -28.59 -22.17 -16.84
CA LEU A 322 -27.80 -23.09 -17.67
C LEU A 322 -27.86 -24.53 -17.17
N GLY A 323 -27.74 -24.77 -15.86
CA GLY A 323 -27.86 -26.10 -15.27
C GLY A 323 -29.22 -26.76 -15.54
N GLN A 324 -30.31 -26.00 -15.32
CA GLN A 324 -31.68 -26.48 -15.61
C GLN A 324 -31.88 -26.80 -17.10
N LEU A 325 -31.33 -26.00 -18.00
CA LEU A 325 -31.38 -26.26 -19.45
C LEU A 325 -30.57 -27.51 -19.84
N GLN A 326 -29.44 -27.77 -19.18
CA GLN A 326 -28.66 -29.00 -19.39
C GLN A 326 -29.41 -30.24 -18.90
N GLU A 327 -30.07 -30.19 -17.73
CA GLU A 327 -30.91 -31.27 -17.21
C GLU A 327 -32.09 -31.57 -18.14
N LEU A 328 -32.81 -30.53 -18.58
CA LEU A 328 -33.92 -30.66 -19.54
C LEU A 328 -33.45 -31.23 -20.89
N SER A 329 -32.28 -30.81 -21.39
CA SER A 329 -31.66 -31.35 -22.61
C SER A 329 -31.31 -32.84 -22.46
N ASN A 330 -30.72 -33.22 -21.33
CA ASN A 330 -30.37 -34.61 -21.04
C ASN A 330 -31.60 -35.50 -20.85
N HIS A 331 -32.68 -35.00 -20.22
CA HIS A 331 -33.96 -35.69 -20.13
C HIS A 331 -34.60 -35.89 -21.53
N GLN A 332 -34.57 -34.87 -22.39
CA GLN A 332 -35.05 -35.00 -23.77
C GLN A 332 -34.25 -36.02 -24.59
N LYS A 333 -32.92 -36.08 -24.43
CA LYS A 333 -32.08 -37.11 -25.07
C LYS A 333 -32.42 -38.53 -24.61
N LYS A 334 -32.61 -38.75 -23.31
CA LYS A 334 -33.04 -40.06 -22.76
C LYS A 334 -34.38 -40.49 -23.36
N ARG A 335 -35.38 -39.61 -23.29
CA ARG A 335 -36.73 -39.87 -23.84
C ARG A 335 -36.72 -40.11 -25.35
N ALA A 336 -35.88 -39.42 -26.12
CA ALA A 336 -35.72 -39.67 -27.55
C ALA A 336 -35.10 -41.05 -27.82
N THR A 337 -34.15 -41.49 -27.00
CA THR A 337 -33.53 -42.82 -27.08
C THR A 337 -34.54 -43.93 -26.71
N GLU A 338 -35.36 -43.71 -25.69
CA GLU A 338 -36.45 -44.61 -25.29
C GLU A 338 -37.48 -44.78 -26.42
N ILE A 339 -37.91 -43.69 -27.05
CA ILE A 339 -38.83 -43.72 -28.21
C ILE A 339 -38.20 -44.42 -29.42
N LEU A 340 -36.91 -44.17 -29.70
CA LEU A 340 -36.19 -44.86 -30.78
C LEU A 340 -36.15 -46.38 -30.54
N ASN A 341 -35.84 -46.81 -29.32
CA ASN A 341 -35.77 -48.23 -28.96
C ASN A 341 -37.13 -48.92 -29.05
N LEU A 342 -38.22 -48.23 -28.68
CA LEU A 342 -39.59 -48.74 -28.87
C LEU A 342 -39.91 -48.89 -30.36
N LEU A 343 -39.67 -47.86 -31.18
CA LEU A 343 -39.94 -47.94 -32.63
C LEU A 343 -39.10 -49.04 -33.33
N LEU A 344 -37.87 -49.27 -32.90
CA LEU A 344 -37.03 -50.37 -33.39
C LEU A 344 -37.56 -51.75 -32.97
N LYS A 345 -38.13 -51.87 -31.77
CA LYS A 345 -38.80 -53.09 -31.30
C LYS A 345 -40.09 -53.35 -32.08
N ASP A 346 -40.93 -52.33 -32.23
CA ASP A 346 -42.19 -52.42 -32.99
C ASP A 346 -41.93 -52.82 -34.45
N LEU A 347 -40.90 -52.25 -35.09
CA LEU A 347 -40.45 -52.64 -36.44
C LEU A 347 -39.91 -54.08 -36.51
N GLY A 348 -39.25 -54.55 -35.45
CA GLY A 348 -38.80 -55.94 -35.34
C GLY A 348 -39.96 -56.93 -35.22
N GLU A 349 -41.00 -56.59 -34.47
CA GLU A 349 -42.21 -57.40 -34.31
C GLU A 349 -43.03 -57.44 -35.61
N ILE A 350 -43.20 -56.29 -36.29
CA ILE A 350 -43.80 -56.22 -37.64
C ILE A 350 -42.97 -57.04 -38.65
N GLY A 351 -41.64 -56.97 -38.59
CA GLY A 351 -40.74 -57.77 -39.43
C GLY A 351 -40.88 -59.28 -39.19
N GLY A 352 -41.12 -59.69 -37.94
CA GLY A 352 -41.42 -61.08 -37.59
C GLY A 352 -42.74 -61.57 -38.19
N ILE A 353 -43.81 -60.78 -38.05
CA ILE A 353 -45.15 -61.10 -38.57
C ILE A 353 -45.15 -61.18 -40.11
N ILE A 354 -44.45 -60.26 -40.78
CA ILE A 354 -44.30 -60.27 -42.26
C ILE A 354 -43.39 -61.42 -42.73
N GLY A 355 -42.48 -61.91 -41.88
CA GLY A 355 -41.62 -63.06 -42.18
C GLY A 355 -42.35 -64.41 -42.22
N THR A 356 -43.51 -64.54 -41.55
CA THR A 356 -44.31 -65.77 -41.52
C THR A 356 -45.35 -65.81 -42.65
N ASN A 357 -45.03 -66.53 -43.73
CA ASN A 357 -45.83 -66.61 -44.97
C ASN A 357 -47.08 -67.53 -44.90
N ASP A 358 -47.96 -67.34 -43.92
CA ASP A 358 -49.23 -68.10 -43.79
C ASP A 358 -50.47 -67.27 -44.15
N VAL A 359 -50.62 -66.96 -45.46
CA VAL A 359 -51.78 -66.23 -46.00
C VAL A 359 -52.88 -67.20 -46.45
N LYS A 360 -53.66 -67.75 -45.50
CA LYS A 360 -54.84 -68.60 -45.79
C LYS A 360 -55.98 -68.54 -44.76
N THR A 361 -56.82 -67.50 -44.83
CA THR A 361 -58.31 -67.62 -44.73
C THR A 361 -58.97 -66.29 -45.09
N LEU A 362 -59.76 -66.27 -46.18
CA LEU A 362 -60.41 -65.04 -46.68
C LEU A 362 -61.83 -64.84 -46.11
N ALA A 363 -62.00 -65.03 -44.79
CA ALA A 363 -63.33 -65.08 -44.13
C ALA A 363 -63.55 -63.96 -43.08
N ASP A 364 -62.54 -63.63 -42.27
CA ASP A 364 -62.66 -62.67 -41.15
C ASP A 364 -62.54 -61.18 -41.55
N VAL A 365 -62.63 -60.89 -42.86
CA VAL A 365 -62.21 -59.62 -43.48
C VAL A 365 -62.93 -58.40 -42.90
N ASN A 366 -64.19 -58.52 -42.46
CA ASN A 366 -64.93 -57.40 -41.85
C ASN A 366 -64.33 -56.94 -40.51
N GLY A 367 -63.83 -57.86 -39.67
CA GLY A 367 -63.21 -57.50 -38.38
C GLY A 367 -61.89 -56.76 -38.57
N VAL A 368 -61.03 -57.29 -39.45
CA VAL A 368 -59.73 -56.69 -39.79
C VAL A 368 -59.89 -55.27 -40.34
N ILE A 369 -60.95 -54.99 -41.12
CA ILE A 369 -61.23 -53.63 -41.62
C ILE A 369 -61.59 -52.68 -40.46
N GLU A 370 -62.38 -53.09 -39.46
CA GLU A 370 -62.67 -52.24 -38.30
C GLU A 370 -61.44 -52.04 -37.39
N GLU A 371 -60.55 -53.03 -37.27
CA GLU A 371 -59.28 -52.89 -36.57
C GLU A 371 -58.34 -51.90 -37.27
N GLU A 372 -58.18 -52.00 -38.59
CA GLU A 372 -57.41 -51.05 -39.41
C GLU A 372 -57.98 -49.61 -39.32
N PHE A 373 -59.31 -49.44 -39.39
CA PHE A 373 -59.93 -48.13 -39.14
C PHE A 373 -59.76 -47.62 -37.70
N THR A 374 -59.52 -48.51 -36.74
CA THR A 374 -59.24 -48.15 -35.34
C THR A 374 -57.77 -47.78 -35.14
N MET A 375 -56.84 -48.52 -35.75
CA MET A 375 -55.43 -48.16 -35.85
C MET A 375 -55.24 -46.80 -36.55
N ALA A 376 -55.92 -46.56 -37.66
CA ALA A 376 -55.88 -45.28 -38.37
C ALA A 376 -56.39 -44.11 -37.49
N ARG A 377 -57.49 -44.31 -36.75
CA ARG A 377 -58.01 -43.32 -35.79
C ARG A 377 -57.02 -43.06 -34.64
N LEU A 378 -56.36 -44.08 -34.12
CA LEU A 378 -55.33 -43.96 -33.08
C LEU A 378 -54.09 -43.21 -33.60
N TYR A 379 -53.61 -43.52 -34.82
CA TYR A 379 -52.52 -42.81 -35.47
C TYR A 379 -52.84 -41.32 -35.70
N ILE A 380 -54.04 -41.00 -36.20
CA ILE A 380 -54.49 -39.61 -36.38
C ILE A 380 -54.56 -38.88 -35.02
N SER A 381 -55.01 -39.55 -33.96
CA SER A 381 -55.04 -38.99 -32.60
C SER A 381 -53.64 -38.75 -32.04
N LYS A 382 -52.71 -39.69 -32.25
CA LYS A 382 -51.29 -39.58 -31.89
C LYS A 382 -50.62 -38.41 -32.61
N MET A 383 -50.73 -38.35 -33.95
CA MET A 383 -50.23 -37.22 -34.75
C MET A 383 -50.81 -35.88 -34.29
N LYS A 384 -52.11 -35.81 -33.98
CA LYS A 384 -52.76 -34.60 -33.46
C LYS A 384 -52.17 -34.16 -32.12
N SER A 385 -51.76 -35.10 -31.26
CA SER A 385 -51.08 -34.81 -30.00
C SER A 385 -49.62 -34.33 -30.21
N GLU A 386 -48.90 -34.95 -31.15
CA GLU A 386 -47.51 -34.61 -31.48
C GLU A 386 -47.41 -33.23 -32.13
N VAL A 387 -48.30 -32.92 -33.10
CA VAL A 387 -48.43 -31.58 -33.69
C VAL A 387 -48.75 -30.53 -32.62
N LYS A 388 -49.66 -30.82 -31.67
CA LYS A 388 -49.97 -29.90 -30.57
C LYS A 388 -48.76 -29.70 -29.63
N SER A 389 -47.94 -30.73 -29.42
CA SER A 389 -46.68 -30.62 -28.67
C SER A 389 -45.64 -29.77 -29.41
N LEU A 390 -45.50 -29.94 -30.73
CA LEU A 390 -44.58 -29.15 -31.56
C LEU A 390 -44.98 -27.67 -31.60
N VAL A 391 -46.27 -27.36 -31.76
CA VAL A 391 -46.78 -25.96 -31.71
C VAL A 391 -46.49 -25.32 -30.35
N ASN A 392 -46.68 -26.03 -29.24
CA ASN A 392 -46.32 -25.52 -27.91
C ASN A 392 -44.81 -25.30 -27.75
N ARG A 393 -43.97 -26.21 -28.27
CA ARG A 393 -42.51 -26.06 -28.27
C ARG A 393 -42.05 -24.86 -29.11
N SER A 394 -42.68 -24.63 -30.27
CA SER A 394 -42.40 -23.46 -31.12
C SER A 394 -42.63 -22.15 -30.35
N LYS A 395 -43.78 -22.02 -29.67
CA LYS A 395 -44.10 -20.83 -28.86
C LYS A 395 -43.15 -20.62 -27.68
N GLN A 396 -42.65 -21.70 -27.07
CA GLN A 396 -41.63 -21.60 -26.02
C GLN A 396 -40.29 -21.11 -26.56
N LEU A 397 -39.89 -21.56 -27.76
CA LEU A 397 -38.68 -21.09 -28.44
C LEU A 397 -38.82 -19.62 -28.90
N GLU A 398 -39.98 -19.22 -29.42
CA GLU A 398 -40.28 -17.82 -29.77
C GLU A 398 -40.16 -16.89 -28.55
N SER A 399 -40.74 -17.29 -27.40
CA SER A 399 -40.62 -16.53 -26.14
C SER A 399 -39.17 -16.43 -25.66
N ALA A 400 -38.43 -17.55 -25.67
CA ALA A 400 -37.02 -17.57 -25.27
C ALA A 400 -36.15 -16.70 -26.21
N GLN A 401 -36.43 -16.69 -27.51
CA GLN A 401 -35.74 -15.83 -28.48
C GLN A 401 -36.03 -14.35 -28.23
N MET A 402 -37.29 -13.99 -27.92
CA MET A 402 -37.65 -12.61 -27.55
C MET A 402 -36.91 -12.14 -26.30
N ASP A 403 -36.82 -12.98 -25.27
CA ASP A 403 -36.11 -12.63 -24.03
C ASP A 403 -34.59 -12.62 -24.19
N SER A 404 -34.04 -13.47 -25.06
CA SER A 404 -32.63 -13.39 -25.48
C SER A 404 -32.33 -12.07 -26.20
N ASN A 405 -33.17 -11.66 -27.16
CA ASN A 405 -33.01 -10.37 -27.85
C ASN A 405 -33.18 -9.19 -26.88
N ARG A 406 -34.06 -9.27 -25.87
CA ARG A 406 -34.17 -8.26 -24.81
C ARG A 406 -32.88 -8.14 -23.98
N LYS A 407 -32.29 -9.27 -23.57
CA LYS A 407 -31.00 -9.30 -22.85
C LYS A 407 -29.87 -8.71 -23.71
N MET A 408 -29.80 -9.07 -24.99
CA MET A 408 -28.82 -8.56 -25.96
C MET A 408 -28.92 -7.03 -26.14
N ASN A 409 -30.12 -6.51 -26.44
CA ASN A 409 -30.37 -5.08 -26.63
C ASN A 409 -30.14 -4.24 -25.34
N ALA A 410 -30.12 -4.88 -24.16
CA ALA A 410 -29.72 -4.24 -22.90
C ALA A 410 -28.18 -4.17 -22.80
N SER A 411 -27.48 -5.26 -23.10
CA SER A 411 -26.02 -5.32 -23.12
C SER A 411 -25.40 -4.36 -24.13
N GLU A 412 -26.02 -4.16 -25.30
CA GLU A 412 -25.60 -3.14 -26.28
C GLU A 412 -25.67 -1.71 -25.72
N ARG A 413 -26.66 -1.41 -24.87
CA ARG A 413 -26.80 -0.09 -24.22
C ARG A 413 -25.80 0.10 -23.09
N GLU A 414 -25.53 -0.94 -22.29
CA GLU A 414 -24.44 -0.94 -21.31
C GLU A 414 -23.10 -0.69 -22.01
N LEU A 415 -22.82 -1.38 -23.12
CA LEU A 415 -21.60 -1.21 -23.91
C LEU A 415 -21.45 0.22 -24.47
N ALA A 416 -22.53 0.79 -25.03
CA ALA A 416 -22.52 2.16 -25.55
C ALA A 416 -22.30 3.20 -24.43
N ALA A 417 -22.83 2.97 -23.23
CA ALA A 417 -22.58 3.83 -22.08
C ALA A 417 -21.12 3.76 -21.62
N CYS A 418 -20.52 2.55 -21.58
CA CYS A 418 -19.10 2.38 -21.28
C CYS A 418 -18.19 3.06 -22.32
N GLN A 419 -18.51 2.95 -23.62
CA GLN A 419 -17.78 3.64 -24.69
C GLN A 419 -17.83 5.16 -24.54
N LEU A 420 -18.99 5.73 -24.20
CA LEU A 420 -19.13 7.16 -23.93
C LEU A 420 -18.31 7.60 -22.72
N LEU A 421 -18.29 6.80 -21.65
CA LEU A 421 -17.52 7.09 -20.43
C LEU A 421 -16.00 7.05 -20.70
N ILE A 422 -15.51 6.09 -21.48
CA ILE A 422 -14.11 6.03 -21.93
C ILE A 422 -13.74 7.31 -22.68
N SER A 423 -14.56 7.74 -23.65
CA SER A 423 -14.31 8.96 -24.42
C SER A 423 -14.29 10.24 -23.55
N GLN A 424 -15.12 10.31 -22.49
CA GLN A 424 -15.06 11.39 -21.51
C GLN A 424 -13.76 11.37 -20.69
N HIS A 425 -13.26 10.19 -20.30
CA HIS A 425 -11.98 10.07 -19.61
C HIS A 425 -10.79 10.43 -20.52
N GLU A 426 -10.79 10.00 -21.78
CA GLU A 426 -9.78 10.40 -22.77
C GLU A 426 -9.71 11.92 -22.94
N ALA A 427 -10.87 12.59 -23.08
CA ALA A 427 -10.94 14.04 -23.17
C ALA A 427 -10.41 14.74 -21.89
N LYS A 428 -10.71 14.19 -20.71
CA LYS A 428 -10.21 14.71 -19.42
C LYS A 428 -8.70 14.52 -19.26
N ILE A 429 -8.16 13.36 -19.64
CA ILE A 429 -6.71 13.07 -19.64
C ILE A 429 -5.99 14.04 -20.58
N LYS A 430 -6.52 14.29 -21.77
CA LYS A 430 -5.97 15.27 -22.71
C LYS A 430 -5.94 16.68 -22.12
N SER A 431 -7.06 17.17 -21.59
CA SER A 431 -7.13 18.50 -20.97
C SER A 431 -6.19 18.67 -19.77
N LEU A 432 -5.94 17.61 -18.98
CA LEU A 432 -4.97 17.63 -17.87
C LEU A 432 -3.52 17.61 -18.39
N THR A 433 -3.26 16.91 -19.49
CA THR A 433 -1.95 16.89 -20.16
C THR A 433 -1.61 18.26 -20.73
N ASP A 434 -2.55 18.92 -21.41
CA ASP A 434 -2.40 20.26 -21.97
C ASP A 434 -2.15 21.30 -20.85
N TYR A 435 -2.85 21.18 -19.71
CA TYR A 435 -2.62 22.01 -18.52
C TYR A 435 -1.23 21.80 -17.90
N MET A 436 -0.80 20.54 -17.77
CA MET A 436 0.53 20.18 -17.26
C MET A 436 1.64 20.78 -18.13
N GLN A 437 1.52 20.70 -19.46
CA GLN A 437 2.47 21.31 -20.40
C GLN A 437 2.52 22.85 -20.26
N ASN A 438 1.37 23.49 -20.05
CA ASN A 438 1.30 24.94 -19.80
C ASN A 438 2.02 25.35 -18.49
N MET A 439 1.87 24.55 -17.44
CA MET A 439 2.55 24.77 -16.16
C MET A 439 4.06 24.52 -16.26
N GLU A 440 4.50 23.49 -17.00
CA GLU A 440 5.93 23.23 -17.24
C GLU A 440 6.57 24.35 -18.08
N GLN A 441 5.86 24.88 -19.07
CA GLN A 441 6.34 26.05 -19.85
C GLN A 441 6.52 27.29 -18.96
N LYS A 442 5.61 27.53 -18.00
CA LYS A 442 5.76 28.61 -17.01
C LYS A 442 6.90 28.36 -16.03
N ARG A 443 7.08 27.12 -15.57
CA ARG A 443 8.20 26.70 -14.71
C ARG A 443 9.53 27.09 -15.35
N ARG A 444 9.70 26.74 -16.62
CA ARG A 444 10.89 27.06 -17.43
C ARG A 444 11.10 28.56 -17.65
N GLN A 445 10.03 29.33 -17.89
CA GLN A 445 10.12 30.81 -17.98
C GLN A 445 10.58 31.45 -16.67
N LEU A 446 10.18 30.88 -15.52
CA LEU A 446 10.63 31.34 -14.20
C LEU A 446 12.11 30.98 -13.96
N GLU A 447 12.54 29.77 -14.33
CA GLU A 447 13.96 29.37 -14.31
C GLU A 447 14.84 30.32 -15.15
N GLU A 448 14.43 30.59 -16.41
CA GLU A 448 15.13 31.53 -17.31
C GLU A 448 15.23 32.95 -16.72
N SER A 449 14.19 33.42 -16.01
CA SER A 449 14.22 34.71 -15.30
C SER A 449 15.13 34.70 -14.06
N GLN A 450 15.14 33.62 -13.29
CA GLN A 450 15.98 33.46 -12.11
C GLN A 450 17.47 33.46 -12.48
N ASP A 451 17.85 32.80 -13.57
CA ASP A 451 19.23 32.80 -14.07
C ASP A 451 19.68 34.19 -14.52
N SER A 452 18.82 34.98 -15.18
CA SER A 452 19.15 36.36 -15.55
C SER A 452 19.40 37.26 -14.32
N LEU A 453 18.58 37.14 -13.27
CA LEU A 453 18.75 37.88 -12.01
C LEU A 453 20.04 37.47 -11.29
N ASN A 454 20.40 36.18 -11.33
CA ASN A 454 21.68 35.69 -10.81
C ASN A 454 22.88 36.29 -11.57
N GLU A 455 22.78 36.46 -12.89
CA GLU A 455 23.84 37.09 -13.69
C GLU A 455 23.99 38.59 -13.38
N GLU A 456 22.90 39.31 -13.14
CA GLU A 456 22.94 40.71 -12.68
C GLU A 456 23.55 40.86 -11.29
N LEU A 457 23.17 40.00 -10.33
CA LEU A 457 23.78 39.96 -9.00
C LEU A 457 25.29 39.66 -9.04
N ALA A 458 25.73 38.80 -9.97
CA ALA A 458 27.15 38.52 -10.19
C ALA A 458 27.90 39.75 -10.73
N LYS A 459 27.31 40.50 -11.68
CA LYS A 459 27.89 41.74 -12.24
C LYS A 459 28.03 42.83 -11.16
N LEU A 460 27.02 43.03 -10.33
CA LEU A 460 27.06 44.03 -9.24
C LEU A 460 28.16 43.71 -8.21
N ARG A 461 28.27 42.44 -7.77
CA ARG A 461 29.34 41.98 -6.86
C ARG A 461 30.75 42.10 -7.44
N ALA A 462 30.89 42.08 -8.77
CA ALA A 462 32.17 42.33 -9.44
C ALA A 462 32.55 43.82 -9.44
N GLN A 463 31.57 44.72 -9.66
CA GLN A 463 31.76 46.16 -9.58
C GLN A 463 32.12 46.62 -8.17
N GLU A 464 31.42 46.12 -7.16
CA GLU A 464 31.68 46.38 -5.74
C GLU A 464 33.16 46.11 -5.36
N LYS A 465 33.68 44.94 -5.74
CA LYS A 465 35.09 44.57 -5.49
C LYS A 465 36.10 45.43 -6.24
N MET A 466 35.78 45.90 -7.46
CA MET A 466 36.64 46.87 -8.16
C MET A 466 36.73 48.20 -7.42
N HIS A 467 35.63 48.68 -6.83
CA HIS A 467 35.64 49.91 -6.02
C HIS A 467 36.40 49.72 -4.70
N GLU A 468 36.29 48.56 -4.05
CA GLU A 468 37.01 48.25 -2.81
C GLU A 468 38.54 48.23 -3.02
N VAL A 469 39.03 47.66 -4.12
CA VAL A 469 40.46 47.65 -4.46
C VAL A 469 40.97 49.08 -4.75
N SER A 470 40.20 49.88 -5.50
CA SER A 470 40.52 51.28 -5.82
C SER A 470 40.67 52.18 -4.58
N PHE A 471 40.05 51.81 -3.46
CA PHE A 471 40.19 52.53 -2.19
C PHE A 471 41.53 52.23 -1.47
N LYS A 472 42.01 50.97 -1.54
CA LYS A 472 43.15 50.48 -0.75
C LYS A 472 44.52 50.88 -1.32
N ASP A 473 44.59 51.30 -2.58
CA ASP A 473 45.82 51.81 -3.20
C ASP A 473 46.18 53.26 -2.80
N LYS A 474 45.36 53.95 -1.99
CA LYS A 474 45.61 55.33 -1.53
C LYS A 474 46.16 55.44 -0.10
N GLU A 475 46.19 54.37 0.67
CA GLU A 475 46.49 54.39 2.11
C GLU A 475 47.91 53.84 2.41
N LYS A 476 48.91 54.33 1.68
CA LYS A 476 50.24 53.68 1.67
C LYS A 476 51.47 54.61 1.69
N GLU A 477 51.32 55.82 2.23
CA GLU A 477 52.44 56.76 2.38
C GLU A 477 52.37 57.56 3.69
N HIS A 478 52.80 56.97 4.80
CA HIS A 478 53.72 57.59 5.78
C HIS A 478 54.05 56.63 6.94
N LEU A 479 55.35 56.46 7.23
CA LEU A 479 55.85 55.67 8.36
C LEU A 479 56.94 56.48 9.10
N THR A 480 56.65 56.96 10.32
CA THR A 480 57.65 57.18 11.40
C THR A 480 56.96 57.63 12.70
N ARG A 481 56.87 56.73 13.69
CA ARG A 481 57.08 56.95 15.13
C ARG A 481 56.88 55.63 15.86
N LEU A 482 57.97 54.90 16.05
CA LEU A 482 57.98 53.55 16.63
C LEU A 482 58.33 53.60 18.12
N GLN A 483 57.35 53.29 18.96
CA GLN A 483 57.53 52.36 20.09
C GLN A 483 56.18 51.76 20.50
N ASP A 484 55.15 52.58 20.75
CA ASP A 484 53.76 52.09 20.93
C ASP A 484 53.24 51.33 19.69
N ALA A 485 53.70 51.77 18.51
CA ALA A 485 53.38 51.15 17.23
C ALA A 485 53.90 49.71 17.10
N GLU A 486 54.88 49.24 17.88
CA GLU A 486 55.36 47.86 17.79
C GLU A 486 54.40 46.88 18.48
N GLU A 487 53.84 47.25 19.64
CA GLU A 487 52.79 46.45 20.31
C GLU A 487 51.46 46.52 19.56
N MET A 488 51.08 47.71 19.09
CA MET A 488 49.86 47.90 18.29
C MET A 488 49.93 47.14 16.96
N LYS A 489 51.09 47.15 16.29
CA LYS A 489 51.37 46.31 15.11
C LYS A 489 51.30 44.82 15.45
N LYS A 490 51.85 44.38 16.60
CA LYS A 490 51.82 42.96 17.00
C LYS A 490 50.41 42.46 17.32
N ALA A 491 49.57 43.31 17.92
CA ALA A 491 48.15 43.05 18.10
C ALA A 491 47.39 43.02 16.76
N LEU A 492 47.69 43.95 15.85
CA LEU A 492 47.12 44.00 14.51
C LEU A 492 47.55 42.80 13.65
N GLU A 493 48.81 42.37 13.73
CA GLU A 493 49.34 41.16 13.09
C GLU A 493 48.64 39.91 13.63
N GLN A 494 48.42 39.80 14.94
CA GLN A 494 47.60 38.72 15.52
C GLN A 494 46.15 38.78 15.06
N GLN A 495 45.53 39.96 14.96
CA GLN A 495 44.16 40.11 14.47
C GLN A 495 44.05 39.75 12.98
N MET A 496 45.02 40.16 12.16
CA MET A 496 45.10 39.82 10.73
C MET A 496 45.36 38.34 10.50
N GLU A 497 46.21 37.69 11.31
CA GLU A 497 46.46 36.25 11.21
C GLU A 497 45.25 35.45 11.70
N SER A 498 44.55 35.91 12.74
CA SER A 498 43.24 35.38 13.15
C SER A 498 42.20 35.51 12.03
N HIS A 499 42.16 36.65 11.31
CA HIS A 499 41.30 36.84 10.14
C HIS A 499 41.69 35.92 8.98
N ARG A 500 42.98 35.72 8.72
CA ARG A 500 43.48 34.74 7.74
C ARG A 500 43.06 33.33 8.10
N GLU A 501 43.24 32.90 9.34
CA GLU A 501 42.76 31.58 9.80
C GLU A 501 41.24 31.45 9.67
N ALA A 502 40.47 32.49 10.03
CA ALA A 502 39.01 32.48 9.90
C ALA A 502 38.58 32.34 8.43
N HIS A 503 39.14 33.15 7.53
CA HIS A 503 38.87 33.05 6.10
C HIS A 503 39.38 31.73 5.50
N GLN A 504 40.51 31.19 5.94
CA GLN A 504 41.03 29.91 5.44
C GLN A 504 40.18 28.72 5.92
N LYS A 505 39.64 28.76 7.14
CA LYS A 505 38.63 27.81 7.64
C LYS A 505 37.29 27.96 6.92
N GLN A 506 36.88 29.18 6.56
CA GLN A 506 35.69 29.43 5.75
C GLN A 506 35.87 28.90 4.32
N LEU A 507 37.04 29.11 3.72
CA LEU A 507 37.41 28.58 2.40
C LEU A 507 37.57 27.06 2.39
N SER A 508 37.97 26.41 3.50
CA SER A 508 37.93 24.95 3.58
C SER A 508 36.49 24.45 3.60
N ARG A 509 35.64 24.98 4.49
CA ARG A 509 34.21 24.61 4.55
C ARG A 509 33.48 24.77 3.22
N LEU A 510 33.74 25.86 2.50
CA LEU A 510 33.16 26.10 1.17
C LEU A 510 33.69 25.12 0.11
N ARG A 511 34.93 24.61 0.23
CA ARG A 511 35.44 23.54 -0.64
C ARG A 511 34.82 22.19 -0.28
N ASP A 512 34.75 21.87 1.00
CA ASP A 512 34.12 20.65 1.52
C ASP A 512 32.65 20.58 1.07
N GLU A 513 31.91 21.70 1.17
CA GLU A 513 30.53 21.81 0.68
C GLU A 513 30.44 21.71 -0.85
N ILE A 514 31.33 22.36 -1.62
CA ILE A 514 31.36 22.23 -3.08
C ILE A 514 31.61 20.77 -3.50
N GLU A 515 32.51 20.06 -2.83
CA GLU A 515 32.80 18.64 -3.11
C GLU A 515 31.61 17.73 -2.74
N GLU A 516 30.88 18.03 -1.65
CA GLU A 516 29.63 17.34 -1.31
C GLU A 516 28.50 17.63 -2.32
N LYS A 517 28.29 18.89 -2.75
CA LYS A 517 27.32 19.20 -3.82
C LYS A 517 27.70 18.51 -5.13
N GLN A 518 28.99 18.50 -5.49
CA GLN A 518 29.47 17.84 -6.71
C GLN A 518 29.19 16.33 -6.67
N LYS A 519 29.45 15.68 -5.54
CA LYS A 519 29.12 14.26 -5.32
C LYS A 519 27.61 13.99 -5.45
N ILE A 520 26.75 14.88 -4.93
CA ILE A 520 25.29 14.79 -5.09
C ILE A 520 24.88 14.96 -6.56
N ILE A 521 25.48 15.90 -7.29
CA ILE A 521 25.24 16.10 -8.74
C ILE A 521 25.62 14.84 -9.53
N ASP A 522 26.73 14.20 -9.19
CA ASP A 522 27.19 12.98 -9.86
C ASP A 522 26.29 11.78 -9.52
N GLU A 523 25.85 11.61 -8.26
CA GLU A 523 24.86 10.60 -7.86
C GLU A 523 23.50 10.80 -8.57
N ILE A 524 23.04 12.04 -8.73
CA ILE A 524 21.82 12.37 -9.50
C ILE A 524 22.01 12.05 -11.00
N ARG A 525 23.18 12.34 -11.59
CA ARG A 525 23.48 11.98 -12.98
C ARG A 525 23.46 10.47 -13.19
N ASP A 526 24.02 9.73 -12.24
CA ASP A 526 24.04 8.27 -12.21
C ASP A 526 22.64 7.66 -12.07
N MET A 527 21.71 8.31 -11.37
CA MET A 527 20.31 7.89 -11.28
C MET A 527 19.54 8.21 -12.57
N ASN A 528 19.71 9.41 -13.14
CA ASN A 528 19.09 9.78 -14.40
C ASN A 528 19.51 8.85 -15.55
N GLN A 529 20.79 8.46 -15.64
CA GLN A 529 21.24 7.49 -16.66
C GLN A 529 20.58 6.10 -16.49
N LYS A 530 20.32 5.65 -15.25
CA LYS A 530 19.62 4.38 -15.00
C LYS A 530 18.15 4.47 -15.42
N LEU A 531 17.47 5.57 -15.08
CA LEU A 531 16.07 5.83 -15.49
C LEU A 531 15.93 5.93 -17.01
N GLN A 532 16.88 6.59 -17.69
CA GLN A 532 16.95 6.66 -19.16
C GLN A 532 16.99 5.25 -19.80
N LEU A 533 17.87 4.38 -19.30
CA LEU A 533 18.02 3.00 -19.79
C LEU A 533 16.79 2.12 -19.49
N GLU A 534 16.13 2.32 -18.34
CA GLU A 534 14.86 1.63 -18.05
C GLU A 534 13.71 2.13 -18.93
N GLN A 535 13.67 3.43 -19.25
CA GLN A 535 12.69 4.01 -20.19
C GLN A 535 12.88 3.51 -21.62
N GLU A 536 14.13 3.48 -22.12
CA GLU A 536 14.47 2.92 -23.45
C GLU A 536 14.06 1.44 -23.54
N LYS A 537 14.32 0.67 -22.49
CA LYS A 537 13.92 -0.74 -22.41
C LYS A 537 12.40 -0.90 -22.39
N LEU A 538 11.67 -0.09 -21.62
CA LEU A 538 10.20 -0.12 -21.60
C LEU A 538 9.61 0.23 -22.97
N SER A 539 10.22 1.17 -23.70
CA SER A 539 9.81 1.51 -25.07
C SER A 539 10.02 0.32 -26.02
N ALA A 540 11.17 -0.36 -25.93
CA ALA A 540 11.46 -1.53 -26.76
C ALA A 540 10.51 -2.72 -26.46
N ASP A 541 10.20 -2.97 -25.18
CA ASP A 541 9.22 -3.98 -24.78
C ASP A 541 7.79 -3.61 -25.24
N TYR A 542 7.42 -2.31 -25.21
CA TYR A 542 6.13 -1.82 -25.72
C TYR A 542 5.99 -1.97 -27.25
N ASP A 543 6.98 -1.53 -28.02
CA ASP A 543 6.95 -1.65 -29.49
C ASP A 543 6.95 -3.12 -29.94
N LYS A 544 7.65 -4.00 -29.21
CA LYS A 544 7.55 -5.45 -29.42
C LYS A 544 6.13 -5.96 -29.15
N LEU A 545 5.51 -5.57 -28.04
CA LEU A 545 4.16 -6.01 -27.67
C LEU A 545 3.12 -5.58 -28.72
N LYS A 546 3.27 -4.35 -29.22
CA LYS A 546 2.47 -3.76 -30.30
C LYS A 546 2.61 -4.51 -31.64
N ILE A 547 3.81 -4.95 -31.99
CA ILE A 547 4.03 -5.82 -33.17
C ILE A 547 3.37 -7.19 -32.96
N GLU A 548 3.51 -7.80 -31.78
CA GLU A 548 2.82 -9.06 -31.48
C GLU A 548 1.29 -8.93 -31.54
N ASP A 549 0.74 -7.76 -31.20
CA ASP A 549 -0.71 -7.50 -31.23
C ASP A 549 -1.24 -7.29 -32.66
N GLN A 550 -0.55 -6.51 -33.48
CA GLN A 550 -0.82 -6.43 -34.94
C GLN A 550 -0.72 -7.81 -35.61
N GLU A 551 0.21 -8.66 -35.15
CA GLU A 551 0.29 -10.05 -35.58
C GLU A 551 -0.89 -10.91 -35.12
N ARG A 552 -1.55 -10.60 -34.01
CA ARG A 552 -2.79 -11.28 -33.55
C ARG A 552 -4.00 -10.78 -34.33
N GLU A 553 -4.10 -9.48 -34.56
CA GLU A 553 -5.14 -8.85 -35.38
C GLU A 553 -5.16 -9.43 -36.81
N MET A 554 -4.01 -9.47 -37.50
CA MET A 554 -3.86 -10.10 -38.82
C MET A 554 -4.15 -11.61 -38.85
N LYS A 555 -4.15 -12.30 -37.70
CA LYS A 555 -4.54 -13.72 -37.59
C LYS A 555 -6.03 -13.85 -37.33
N LEU A 556 -6.62 -12.94 -36.55
CA LEU A 556 -8.06 -12.86 -36.29
C LEU A 556 -8.84 -12.53 -37.57
N GLU A 557 -8.41 -11.53 -38.34
CA GLU A 557 -9.02 -11.16 -39.63
C GLU A 557 -9.05 -12.35 -40.61
N LYS A 558 -7.94 -13.10 -40.70
CA LYS A 558 -7.84 -14.32 -41.52
C LYS A 558 -8.73 -15.47 -41.02
N LEU A 559 -9.04 -15.52 -39.72
CA LEU A 559 -9.97 -16.50 -39.15
C LEU A 559 -11.43 -16.10 -39.39
N ILE A 560 -11.76 -14.80 -39.30
CA ILE A 560 -13.09 -14.27 -39.65
C ILE A 560 -13.39 -14.57 -41.11
N LEU A 561 -12.54 -14.14 -42.04
CA LEU A 561 -12.71 -14.38 -43.48
C LEU A 561 -12.73 -15.87 -43.88
N LEU A 562 -12.24 -16.76 -43.01
CA LEU A 562 -12.33 -18.22 -43.17
C LEU A 562 -13.58 -18.81 -42.51
N ASN A 563 -14.14 -18.17 -41.48
CA ASN A 563 -15.48 -18.47 -40.95
C ASN A 563 -16.57 -18.06 -41.95
N ASP A 564 -16.52 -16.85 -42.48
CA ASP A 564 -17.53 -16.32 -43.42
C ASP A 564 -17.70 -17.23 -44.64
N LYS A 565 -16.59 -17.77 -45.16
CA LYS A 565 -16.58 -18.76 -46.25
C LYS A 565 -17.20 -20.10 -45.87
N ARG A 566 -17.22 -20.48 -44.59
CA ARG A 566 -17.90 -21.67 -44.07
C ARG A 566 -19.37 -21.40 -43.75
N GLU A 567 -19.72 -20.15 -43.42
CA GLU A 567 -21.09 -19.66 -43.28
C GLU A 567 -21.79 -19.66 -44.65
N GLN A 568 -21.18 -19.02 -45.67
CA GLN A 568 -21.68 -19.04 -47.06
C GLN A 568 -21.88 -20.48 -47.56
N ALA A 569 -20.89 -21.35 -47.37
CA ALA A 569 -20.99 -22.75 -47.78
C ALA A 569 -22.10 -23.54 -47.05
N ARG A 570 -22.53 -23.10 -45.85
CA ARG A 570 -23.73 -23.65 -45.19
C ARG A 570 -25.02 -23.12 -45.79
N GLU A 571 -25.08 -21.84 -46.14
CA GLU A 571 -26.26 -21.26 -46.81
C GLU A 571 -26.47 -21.86 -48.20
N ASP A 572 -25.39 -22.05 -48.96
CA ASP A 572 -25.40 -22.72 -50.27
C ASP A 572 -25.91 -24.17 -50.14
N LEU A 573 -25.43 -24.92 -49.15
CA LEU A 573 -25.90 -26.27 -48.84
C LEU A 573 -27.37 -26.29 -48.41
N LYS A 574 -27.82 -25.35 -47.57
CA LYS A 574 -29.22 -25.22 -47.15
C LYS A 574 -30.14 -24.91 -48.33
N GLY A 575 -29.72 -24.03 -49.24
CA GLY A 575 -30.46 -23.74 -50.48
C GLY A 575 -30.57 -24.96 -51.39
N LEU A 576 -29.55 -25.82 -51.41
CA LEU A 576 -29.58 -27.11 -52.11
C LEU A 576 -30.52 -28.11 -51.42
N GLU A 577 -30.48 -28.24 -50.08
CA GLU A 577 -31.39 -29.07 -49.29
C GLU A 577 -32.85 -28.67 -49.48
N GLU A 578 -33.16 -27.37 -49.43
CA GLU A 578 -34.51 -26.83 -49.70
C GLU A 578 -34.97 -27.08 -51.14
N THR A 579 -34.05 -27.21 -52.10
CA THR A 579 -34.34 -27.55 -53.50
C THR A 579 -34.60 -29.05 -53.66
N VAL A 580 -33.75 -29.91 -53.06
CA VAL A 580 -33.95 -31.36 -53.03
C VAL A 580 -35.26 -31.73 -52.33
N ALA A 581 -35.63 -31.03 -51.25
CA ALA A 581 -36.91 -31.22 -50.56
C ALA A 581 -38.12 -30.90 -51.47
N ARG A 582 -38.04 -29.84 -52.29
CA ARG A 582 -39.08 -29.48 -53.28
C ARG A 582 -39.20 -30.51 -54.41
N GLU A 583 -38.08 -31.03 -54.91
CA GLU A 583 -38.09 -32.11 -55.91
C GLU A 583 -38.64 -33.42 -55.34
N LEU A 584 -38.25 -33.80 -54.12
CA LEU A 584 -38.80 -34.98 -53.44
C LEU A 584 -40.32 -34.85 -53.17
N GLN A 585 -40.80 -33.68 -52.78
CA GLN A 585 -42.24 -33.42 -52.63
C GLN A 585 -42.98 -33.49 -53.98
N THR A 586 -42.35 -33.01 -55.06
CA THR A 586 -42.91 -33.08 -56.41
C THR A 586 -42.98 -34.52 -56.93
N LEU A 587 -41.92 -35.31 -56.73
CA LEU A 587 -41.90 -36.75 -56.99
C LEU A 587 -42.93 -37.51 -56.13
N HIS A 588 -43.13 -37.14 -54.87
CA HIS A 588 -44.17 -37.71 -54.02
C HIS A 588 -45.57 -37.42 -54.57
N ASN A 589 -45.83 -36.17 -54.99
CA ASN A 589 -47.10 -35.77 -55.60
C ASN A 589 -47.36 -36.52 -56.93
N LEU A 590 -46.34 -36.64 -57.80
CA LEU A 590 -46.42 -37.41 -59.04
C LEU A 590 -46.66 -38.91 -58.78
N ARG A 591 -45.97 -39.51 -57.80
CA ARG A 591 -46.20 -40.90 -57.38
C ARG A 591 -47.64 -41.08 -56.86
N LYS A 592 -48.16 -40.15 -56.07
CA LYS A 592 -49.55 -40.18 -55.56
C LYS A 592 -50.56 -40.14 -56.70
N LEU A 593 -50.38 -39.23 -57.67
CA LEU A 593 -51.21 -39.14 -58.87
C LEU A 593 -51.13 -40.43 -59.71
N PHE A 594 -49.94 -40.97 -59.93
CA PHE A 594 -49.75 -42.23 -60.66
C PHE A 594 -50.43 -43.42 -59.98
N VAL A 595 -50.32 -43.53 -58.64
CA VAL A 595 -51.01 -44.59 -57.87
C VAL A 595 -52.52 -44.40 -57.92
N GLN A 596 -53.04 -43.17 -57.87
CA GLN A 596 -54.48 -42.90 -58.02
C GLN A 596 -54.99 -43.26 -59.43
N ASP A 597 -54.26 -42.87 -60.47
CA ASP A 597 -54.54 -43.18 -61.88
C ASP A 597 -54.47 -44.70 -62.15
N LEU A 598 -53.48 -45.39 -61.60
CA LEU A 598 -53.37 -46.85 -61.63
C LEU A 598 -54.53 -47.53 -60.89
N THR A 599 -54.86 -47.08 -59.67
CA THR A 599 -55.99 -47.61 -58.88
C THR A 599 -57.33 -47.39 -59.60
N THR A 600 -57.48 -46.26 -60.27
CA THR A 600 -58.70 -45.94 -61.04
C THR A 600 -58.79 -46.80 -62.30
N ARG A 601 -57.67 -47.08 -62.99
CA ARG A 601 -57.64 -48.06 -64.08
C ARG A 601 -57.92 -49.48 -63.61
N VAL A 602 -57.33 -49.93 -62.50
CA VAL A 602 -57.58 -51.27 -61.93
C VAL A 602 -59.05 -51.42 -61.55
N LYS A 603 -59.67 -50.42 -60.92
CA LYS A 603 -61.12 -50.44 -60.64
C LYS A 603 -61.97 -50.51 -61.90
N LYS A 604 -61.58 -49.83 -62.99
CA LYS A 604 -62.30 -49.90 -64.28
C LYS A 604 -62.07 -51.20 -65.06
N SER A 605 -60.91 -51.83 -64.95
CA SER A 605 -60.65 -53.12 -65.62
C SER A 605 -61.31 -54.29 -64.90
N VAL A 606 -61.51 -54.21 -63.57
CA VAL A 606 -62.28 -55.20 -62.81
C VAL A 606 -63.78 -55.22 -63.17
N GLU A 607 -64.29 -54.19 -63.86
CA GLU A 607 -65.68 -54.14 -64.36
C GLU A 607 -65.82 -54.54 -65.84
N LEU A 608 -64.73 -54.65 -66.62
CA LEU A 608 -64.76 -54.90 -68.06
C LEU A 608 -63.53 -55.70 -68.56
N ASP A 609 -63.59 -57.02 -68.44
CA ASP A 609 -62.79 -57.94 -69.27
C ASP A 609 -63.58 -58.28 -70.56
N SER A 610 -63.17 -57.72 -71.69
CA SER A 610 -63.63 -58.06 -73.06
C SER A 610 -62.60 -57.56 -74.08
N ASP A 611 -62.42 -58.29 -75.18
CA ASP A 611 -61.40 -58.05 -76.21
C ASP A 611 -61.38 -56.63 -76.82
N ASP A 612 -60.19 -56.10 -77.14
CA ASP A 612 -59.59 -56.21 -78.49
C ASP A 612 -58.22 -55.48 -78.57
N GLY A 613 -57.42 -55.78 -79.61
CA GLY A 613 -56.07 -55.25 -79.81
C GLY A 613 -55.99 -53.96 -80.65
N GLY A 614 -55.10 -53.05 -80.28
CA GLY A 614 -54.86 -51.83 -81.07
C GLY A 614 -53.76 -50.91 -80.51
N GLY A 615 -52.51 -51.13 -80.93
CA GLY A 615 -51.33 -50.39 -80.46
C GLY A 615 -51.29 -48.92 -80.94
N SER A 616 -52.01 -48.03 -80.25
CA SER A 616 -52.15 -46.61 -80.59
C SER A 616 -50.84 -45.81 -80.52
N VAL A 617 -50.74 -44.76 -81.34
CA VAL A 617 -49.61 -43.79 -81.36
C VAL A 617 -49.35 -43.19 -79.97
N ALA A 618 -50.40 -42.96 -79.17
CA ALA A 618 -50.29 -42.48 -77.79
C ALA A 618 -49.49 -43.42 -76.89
N GLN A 619 -49.54 -44.74 -77.14
CA GLN A 619 -48.77 -45.73 -76.38
C GLN A 619 -47.28 -45.64 -76.73
N LYS A 620 -46.93 -45.45 -78.02
CA LYS A 620 -45.52 -45.22 -78.44
C LYS A 620 -44.95 -43.93 -77.87
N GLN A 621 -45.72 -42.84 -77.84
CA GLN A 621 -45.31 -41.58 -77.20
C GLN A 621 -45.11 -41.76 -75.69
N LYS A 622 -45.99 -42.50 -75.01
CA LYS A 622 -45.87 -42.76 -73.57
C LYS A 622 -44.70 -43.68 -73.22
N ILE A 623 -44.39 -44.65 -74.07
CA ILE A 623 -43.16 -45.46 -73.97
C ILE A 623 -41.92 -44.57 -74.12
N SER A 624 -41.83 -43.78 -75.20
CA SER A 624 -40.70 -42.87 -75.44
C SER A 624 -40.47 -41.84 -74.32
N PHE A 625 -41.56 -41.32 -73.72
CA PHE A 625 -41.47 -40.47 -72.55
C PHE A 625 -40.91 -41.21 -71.33
N LEU A 626 -41.35 -42.44 -71.07
CA LEU A 626 -40.83 -43.26 -69.96
C LEU A 626 -39.37 -43.68 -70.18
N GLU A 627 -38.99 -44.01 -71.42
CA GLU A 627 -37.60 -44.33 -71.80
C GLU A 627 -36.67 -43.14 -71.54
N ASN A 628 -37.06 -41.93 -71.96
CA ASN A 628 -36.28 -40.70 -71.72
C ASN A 628 -36.14 -40.39 -70.21
N ASN A 629 -37.23 -40.51 -69.43
CA ASN A 629 -37.17 -40.35 -67.97
C ASN A 629 -36.27 -41.42 -67.30
N LEU A 630 -36.33 -42.67 -67.77
CA LEU A 630 -35.47 -43.76 -67.27
C LEU A 630 -33.99 -43.51 -67.61
N GLU A 631 -33.70 -42.98 -68.80
CA GLU A 631 -32.35 -42.60 -69.20
C GLU A 631 -31.80 -41.43 -68.39
N GLN A 632 -32.63 -40.40 -68.12
CA GLN A 632 -32.27 -39.28 -67.25
C GLN A 632 -32.02 -39.74 -65.80
N LEU A 633 -32.91 -40.56 -65.23
CA LEU A 633 -32.72 -41.14 -63.90
C LEU A 633 -31.44 -42.01 -63.83
N THR A 634 -31.15 -42.75 -64.90
CA THR A 634 -29.91 -43.52 -65.04
C THR A 634 -28.67 -42.63 -65.12
N LYS A 635 -28.74 -41.47 -65.78
CA LYS A 635 -27.66 -40.46 -65.81
C LYS A 635 -27.41 -39.86 -64.43
N VAL A 636 -28.47 -39.47 -63.70
CA VAL A 636 -28.37 -38.96 -62.32
C VAL A 636 -27.80 -40.02 -61.37
N HIS A 637 -28.26 -41.27 -61.46
CA HIS A 637 -27.73 -42.37 -60.65
C HIS A 637 -26.24 -42.62 -60.95
N LYS A 638 -25.83 -42.64 -62.22
CA LYS A 638 -24.41 -42.73 -62.63
C LYS A 638 -23.57 -41.53 -62.21
N GLN A 639 -24.17 -40.36 -61.98
CA GLN A 639 -23.46 -39.21 -61.40
C GLN A 639 -23.25 -39.42 -59.90
N LEU A 640 -24.34 -39.64 -59.14
CA LEU A 640 -24.28 -39.84 -57.69
C LEU A 640 -23.38 -41.02 -57.28
N VAL A 641 -23.29 -42.08 -58.08
CA VAL A 641 -22.36 -43.20 -57.86
C VAL A 641 -20.88 -42.79 -58.06
N ARG A 642 -20.59 -41.90 -59.02
CA ARG A 642 -19.24 -41.33 -59.20
C ARG A 642 -18.90 -40.36 -58.08
N ASP A 643 -19.79 -39.44 -57.75
CA ASP A 643 -19.59 -38.47 -56.67
C ASP A 643 -19.35 -39.19 -55.32
N ASN A 644 -20.07 -40.28 -55.05
CA ASN A 644 -19.83 -41.13 -53.88
C ASN A 644 -18.49 -41.87 -53.92
N ALA A 645 -18.00 -42.27 -55.09
CA ALA A 645 -16.67 -42.88 -55.23
C ALA A 645 -15.56 -41.86 -54.98
N ASP A 646 -15.70 -40.64 -55.52
CA ASP A 646 -14.75 -39.54 -55.33
C ASP A 646 -14.71 -39.06 -53.87
N LEU A 647 -15.87 -38.90 -53.22
CA LEU A 647 -15.96 -38.58 -51.79
C LEU A 647 -15.33 -39.67 -50.90
N ARG A 648 -15.48 -40.95 -51.26
CA ARG A 648 -14.81 -42.08 -50.59
C ARG A 648 -13.28 -42.07 -50.81
N CYS A 649 -12.79 -41.44 -51.87
CA CYS A 649 -11.36 -41.28 -52.13
C CYS A 649 -10.77 -40.02 -51.45
N GLU A 650 -11.54 -38.95 -51.25
CA GLU A 650 -11.10 -37.74 -50.55
C GLU A 650 -11.13 -37.87 -49.02
N LEU A 651 -12.13 -38.56 -48.45
CA LEU A 651 -12.28 -38.68 -46.99
C LEU A 651 -11.00 -39.22 -46.29
N PRO A 652 -10.33 -40.29 -46.76
CA PRO A 652 -9.04 -40.73 -46.20
C PRO A 652 -7.89 -39.72 -46.33
N LYS A 653 -7.92 -38.84 -47.34
CA LYS A 653 -6.91 -37.77 -47.50
C LYS A 653 -7.14 -36.66 -46.48
N LEU A 654 -8.40 -36.28 -46.24
CA LEU A 654 -8.79 -35.33 -45.20
C LEU A 654 -8.46 -35.86 -43.80
N GLU A 655 -8.74 -37.14 -43.52
CA GLU A 655 -8.33 -37.78 -42.25
C GLU A 655 -6.82 -37.82 -42.04
N LYS A 656 -6.02 -38.08 -43.08
CA LYS A 656 -4.55 -38.01 -42.99
C LYS A 656 -4.08 -36.60 -42.70
N ARG A 657 -4.66 -35.59 -43.36
CA ARG A 657 -4.35 -34.17 -43.08
C ARG A 657 -4.70 -33.78 -41.64
N LEU A 658 -5.88 -34.20 -41.15
CA LEU A 658 -6.33 -33.92 -39.79
C LEU A 658 -5.40 -34.56 -38.73
N ARG A 659 -5.00 -35.82 -38.94
CA ARG A 659 -4.02 -36.51 -38.07
C ARG A 659 -2.68 -35.79 -38.04
N ALA A 660 -2.12 -35.45 -39.21
CA ALA A 660 -0.85 -34.71 -39.30
C ALA A 660 -0.93 -33.32 -38.62
N THR A 661 -2.07 -32.62 -38.70
CA THR A 661 -2.26 -31.37 -37.94
C THR A 661 -2.35 -31.58 -36.44
N ALA A 662 -3.01 -32.65 -35.96
CA ALA A 662 -3.09 -32.96 -34.53
C ALA A 662 -1.72 -33.36 -33.95
N GLU A 663 -0.93 -34.15 -34.69
CA GLU A 663 0.45 -34.51 -34.33
C GLU A 663 1.35 -33.26 -34.25
N ARG A 664 1.24 -32.34 -35.21
CA ARG A 664 1.94 -31.05 -35.18
C ARG A 664 1.54 -30.18 -33.98
N VAL A 665 0.26 -30.10 -33.64
CA VAL A 665 -0.21 -29.35 -32.46
C VAL A 665 0.40 -29.94 -31.18
N LYS A 666 0.31 -31.26 -31.01
CA LYS A 666 0.90 -31.97 -29.85
C LYS A 666 2.42 -31.78 -29.72
N ALA A 667 3.14 -31.72 -30.84
CA ALA A 667 4.57 -31.40 -30.83
C ALA A 667 4.86 -29.96 -30.38
N LEU A 668 4.07 -28.99 -30.83
CA LEU A 668 4.19 -27.58 -30.42
C LEU A 668 3.83 -27.37 -28.95
N GLU A 669 2.79 -28.06 -28.44
CA GLU A 669 2.43 -28.06 -27.02
C GLU A 669 3.58 -28.59 -26.14
N SER A 670 4.22 -29.69 -26.57
CA SER A 670 5.38 -30.25 -25.87
C SER A 670 6.57 -29.29 -25.86
N ALA A 671 6.89 -28.66 -26.99
CA ALA A 671 7.98 -27.68 -27.10
C ALA A 671 7.71 -26.42 -26.25
N LEU A 672 6.46 -25.93 -26.22
CA LEU A 672 6.05 -24.80 -25.39
C LEU A 672 6.19 -25.11 -23.89
N LYS A 673 5.82 -26.33 -23.48
CA LYS A 673 6.01 -26.80 -22.09
C LYS A 673 7.50 -26.85 -21.74
N GLU A 674 8.33 -27.44 -22.58
CA GLU A 674 9.78 -27.54 -22.36
C GLU A 674 10.44 -26.15 -22.28
N ALA A 675 10.08 -25.23 -23.18
CA ALA A 675 10.56 -23.84 -23.16
C ALA A 675 10.18 -23.12 -21.85
N LYS A 676 8.97 -23.34 -21.32
CA LYS A 676 8.54 -22.79 -20.03
C LYS A 676 9.34 -23.37 -18.86
N GLU A 677 9.63 -24.67 -18.88
CA GLU A 677 10.48 -25.32 -17.85
C GLU A 677 11.95 -24.88 -17.94
N ASN A 678 12.48 -24.65 -19.14
CA ASN A 678 13.80 -24.08 -19.37
C ASN A 678 13.88 -22.67 -18.77
N ALA A 679 12.96 -21.77 -19.13
CA ALA A 679 12.91 -20.40 -18.60
C ALA A 679 12.76 -20.35 -17.06
N MET A 680 12.01 -21.27 -16.46
CA MET A 680 11.92 -21.39 -14.99
C MET A 680 13.25 -21.84 -14.36
N ARG A 681 13.96 -22.79 -14.99
CA ARG A 681 15.28 -23.23 -14.52
C ARG A 681 16.33 -22.13 -14.65
N ASP A 682 16.29 -21.32 -15.70
CA ASP A 682 17.21 -20.20 -15.89
C ASP A 682 16.91 -19.04 -14.94
N ARG A 683 15.63 -18.69 -14.72
CA ARG A 683 15.24 -17.74 -13.67
C ARG A 683 15.77 -18.15 -12.29
N LYS A 684 15.75 -19.46 -11.98
CA LYS A 684 16.32 -19.99 -10.72
C LYS A 684 17.85 -19.87 -10.67
N ARG A 685 18.56 -20.09 -11.79
CA ARG A 685 20.02 -19.87 -11.89
C ARG A 685 20.39 -18.40 -11.70
N TYR A 686 19.70 -17.48 -12.38
CA TYR A 686 19.94 -16.04 -12.23
C TYR A 686 19.70 -15.56 -10.80
N GLN A 687 18.64 -16.04 -10.14
CA GLN A 687 18.39 -15.73 -8.72
C GLN A 687 19.57 -16.16 -7.83
N GLN A 688 20.04 -17.41 -7.99
CA GLN A 688 21.19 -17.92 -7.24
C GLN A 688 22.48 -17.12 -7.49
N GLU A 689 22.70 -16.63 -8.71
CA GLU A 689 23.88 -15.81 -9.01
C GLU A 689 23.76 -14.39 -8.43
N VAL A 690 22.58 -13.77 -8.54
CA VAL A 690 22.28 -12.48 -7.89
C VAL A 690 22.50 -12.56 -6.38
N ASP A 691 22.09 -13.65 -5.74
CA ASP A 691 22.25 -13.81 -4.29
C ASP A 691 23.72 -14.09 -3.89
N ARG A 692 24.49 -14.85 -4.69
CA ARG A 692 25.96 -14.94 -4.54
C ARG A 692 26.66 -13.60 -4.70
N ILE A 693 26.23 -12.76 -5.65
CA ILE A 693 26.78 -11.41 -5.84
C ILE A 693 26.45 -10.53 -4.62
N LYS A 694 25.23 -10.60 -4.08
CA LYS A 694 24.87 -9.91 -2.81
C LYS A 694 25.73 -10.36 -1.63
N GLU A 695 26.09 -11.63 -1.54
CA GLU A 695 26.99 -12.15 -0.51
C GLU A 695 28.42 -11.65 -0.69
N ALA A 696 28.97 -11.71 -1.91
CA ALA A 696 30.30 -11.19 -2.23
C ALA A 696 30.41 -9.66 -1.97
N VAL A 697 29.38 -8.89 -2.32
CA VAL A 697 29.31 -7.44 -2.04
C VAL A 697 29.21 -7.18 -0.53
N ARG A 698 28.38 -7.94 0.21
CA ARG A 698 28.32 -7.83 1.68
C ARG A 698 29.68 -8.12 2.33
N ALA A 699 30.35 -9.20 1.96
CA ALA A 699 31.68 -9.55 2.46
C ALA A 699 32.73 -8.46 2.14
N LYS A 700 32.73 -7.93 0.90
CA LYS A 700 33.67 -6.88 0.47
C LYS A 700 33.41 -5.53 1.16
N ASN A 701 32.15 -5.22 1.49
CA ASN A 701 31.79 -4.03 2.26
C ASN A 701 32.14 -4.18 3.75
N MET A 702 32.02 -5.38 4.33
CA MET A 702 32.52 -5.66 5.69
C MET A 702 34.05 -5.53 5.76
N ALA A 703 34.79 -6.05 4.77
CA ALA A 703 36.23 -5.89 4.68
C ALA A 703 36.67 -4.41 4.58
N ARG A 704 35.95 -3.58 3.81
CA ARG A 704 36.22 -2.13 3.73
C ARG A 704 35.97 -1.38 5.05
N ARG A 705 35.11 -1.89 5.94
CA ARG A 705 34.74 -1.22 7.20
C ARG A 705 35.75 -1.43 8.34
N ALA A 706 36.81 -2.22 8.12
CA ALA A 706 37.81 -2.55 9.13
C ALA A 706 38.89 -1.46 9.37
N HIS A 707 38.92 -0.39 8.57
CA HIS A 707 40.03 0.58 8.56
C HIS A 707 39.63 2.06 8.71
N SER A 708 38.37 2.37 9.01
CA SER A 708 37.93 3.74 9.32
C SER A 708 37.91 3.99 10.84
N ALA A 709 38.87 4.76 11.35
CA ALA A 709 38.97 5.11 12.77
C ALA A 709 38.41 6.50 13.08
N GLN A 710 37.36 6.57 13.90
CA GLN A 710 36.82 7.78 14.56
C GLN A 710 36.39 7.35 15.98
N ILE A 711 37.17 7.67 17.01
CA ILE A 711 37.12 8.94 17.78
C ILE A 711 35.78 9.09 18.52
N ALA A 712 35.81 8.97 19.85
CA ALA A 712 34.64 8.82 20.71
C ALA A 712 34.39 10.01 21.63
N LYS A 713 33.11 10.23 22.00
CA LYS A 713 32.59 10.99 23.15
C LYS A 713 31.06 10.76 23.25
N PRO A 714 30.41 10.84 24.44
CA PRO A 714 30.78 10.08 25.63
C PRO A 714 29.57 9.45 26.40
N ILE A 715 29.80 8.28 27.04
CA ILE A 715 29.35 7.92 28.42
C ILE A 715 27.82 8.00 28.72
N ARG A 716 27.07 6.86 28.70
CA ARG A 716 26.67 6.00 29.88
C ARG A 716 25.54 6.62 30.77
N PRO A 717 25.05 6.04 31.91
CA PRO A 717 25.37 4.78 32.63
C PRO A 717 24.14 3.94 33.12
N GLY A 718 24.40 2.94 33.99
CA GLY A 718 23.42 2.23 34.86
C GLY A 718 22.98 0.91 34.24
N HIS A 719 22.70 -0.20 34.96
CA HIS A 719 21.99 -0.52 36.23
C HIS A 719 20.54 0.00 36.38
N TYR A 720 19.46 -0.78 36.66
CA TYR A 720 19.15 -2.24 36.86
C TYR A 720 19.92 -3.02 37.98
N PRO A 721 19.29 -3.84 38.88
CA PRO A 721 18.70 -5.18 38.61
C PRO A 721 17.46 -5.63 39.47
N ALA A 722 17.06 -6.91 39.43
CA ALA A 722 15.89 -7.52 40.12
C ALA A 722 15.87 -7.41 41.69
N SER A 723 14.91 -7.91 42.50
CA SER A 723 14.76 -9.36 42.81
C SER A 723 13.74 -9.78 43.94
N SER A 724 13.19 -10.99 43.80
CA SER A 724 12.03 -11.79 44.34
C SER A 724 11.88 -12.36 45.80
N PRO A 725 10.77 -13.09 46.18
CA PRO A 725 10.58 -14.59 46.06
C PRO A 725 9.13 -15.29 46.03
N THR A 726 9.11 -16.63 45.75
CA THR A 726 8.22 -17.81 46.15
C THR A 726 6.67 -17.85 46.04
N ALA A 727 5.95 -19.00 45.87
CA ALA A 727 6.18 -20.48 45.60
C ALA A 727 4.85 -21.16 45.06
N VAL A 728 4.37 -22.43 45.17
CA VAL A 728 4.53 -23.71 45.97
C VAL A 728 3.95 -24.98 45.21
N HIS A 729 4.26 -26.22 45.64
CA HIS A 729 3.78 -27.65 45.41
C HIS A 729 2.58 -28.07 44.47
N THR A 730 2.40 -29.35 44.01
CA THR A 730 2.67 -30.70 44.63
C THR A 730 2.91 -31.86 43.60
N ILE A 731 3.42 -33.05 44.02
CA ILE A 731 3.75 -34.24 43.19
C ILE A 731 3.33 -35.60 43.82
N ARG A 732 2.72 -36.51 43.03
CA ARG A 732 2.71 -38.02 43.06
C ARG A 732 1.71 -38.52 41.96
N GLY A 733 1.77 -39.69 41.30
CA GLY A 733 2.53 -40.94 41.46
C GLY A 733 1.63 -42.09 41.98
N GLY A 734 1.55 -43.32 41.44
CA GLY A 734 2.13 -43.94 40.23
C GLY A 734 1.92 -45.48 40.22
N GLY A 735 1.95 -46.14 39.04
CA GLY A 735 1.80 -47.62 38.86
C GLY A 735 0.36 -48.16 39.05
N MET A 736 0.04 -49.44 38.82
CA MET A 736 0.67 -50.47 37.96
C MET A 736 -0.33 -51.62 37.67
N SER A 737 -0.17 -52.29 36.52
CA SER A 737 -0.84 -53.52 36.02
C SER A 737 -1.68 -54.41 36.96
N ASN A 738 -2.90 -54.80 36.50
CA ASN A 738 -3.16 -56.22 36.15
C ASN A 738 -4.38 -56.42 35.19
N SER A 739 -4.55 -57.63 34.65
CA SER A 739 -5.54 -58.03 33.62
C SER A 739 -6.68 -58.89 34.18
N SER A 740 -7.88 -58.90 33.54
CA SER A 740 -8.57 -60.16 33.11
C SER A 740 -9.98 -60.01 32.47
N TYR A 741 -10.07 -60.41 31.18
CA TYR A 741 -11.05 -61.35 30.58
C TYR A 741 -12.56 -61.08 30.34
N TYR A 742 -13.07 -61.85 29.36
CA TYR A 742 -14.46 -62.07 28.86
C TYR A 742 -15.13 -60.93 28.07
N HIS A 743 -15.39 -60.98 26.75
CA HIS A 743 -15.36 -62.00 25.66
C HIS A 743 -16.68 -62.77 25.37
N ASN A 744 -17.41 -62.30 24.34
CA ASN A 744 -18.25 -63.01 23.35
C ASN A 744 -18.64 -61.94 22.29
N THR A 745 -18.46 -62.00 20.97
CA THR A 745 -18.38 -63.04 19.91
C THR A 745 -19.70 -63.71 19.51
N LYS A 746 -20.27 -63.19 18.42
CA LYS A 746 -20.54 -63.97 17.21
C LYS A 746 -20.32 -63.11 15.97
#